data_AF-A0A9D8XHJ5-F1
#
_entry.id   AF-A0A9D8XHJ5-F1
#
_cell.length_a   1.000
_cell.length_b   1.000
_cell.length_c   1.000
_cell.angle_alpha   90.00
_cell.angle_beta   90.00
_cell.angle_gamma   90.00
#
_symmetry.space_group_name_H-M   'P 1'
#
loop_
_entity.id
_entity.type
_entity.pdbx_description
1 polymer ?
#
loop_
_entity_poly.entity_id
_entity_poly.type
_entity_poly.pdbx_seq_one_letter_code
_entity_poly.pdbx_strand_id
1 'polypeptide(L)'
;MRRLMFGIGLVSLLSIIGCVERSVKVEDSATIVDLVATAESSDVSWCVDDMLAVVESGEYGKASCREVDETGRGIFSLELVDDSREEYMFAALFPESALLRDDSVNVRNVRFEIASEQYPHATYHDIDADVRVARYVECAPCPDSLSMEFRRVVALGALELKNMPEEAFISEVKLTLPGDKLVAGECRVDMLSEQVSYCVAEGVSQLTLTFNEPQPASTPIYFACAPFELTGGETYSVEVRSGEDLYTQRVVVSEEDSVQLALGDVTTLSVTMPDPEPEPQTFTFRRVAKVTSGKSYLIAAERHIAEAIHSDYGYLDIEDGDKDDDGEIVVTSCENAFIFERVDGGYTIKQASDGSYLYQTGSYNSFNVASNPAEGKVWSVQAQNDNSFKITNKAVGKFVQYNDDYSTFGSYSTMQKYGSLPMLYELDGELVVEQPKATSSRTKVVDLDLPAVKDKSLYPDAQVVNMVVDNQRNYTAFYDTSLYTSLWVAYTLSADHMGDIKRPGGWSYNPYISTSDQVNLCSRSYNDDYSRGHLIPNASRNGNRDMQLQTFYVTNSVPQIQNGFNGGIWQRLESALQGVAQQESIYIVTGVSFSKAQEKRSLNYTTAKDDSKRVPVPNYFYKVVLKVETDESGAVVDATGVGFWFEHRSYSDSFEKYAVSIDQIEEWTGFDYFHALDDEIELTAEQNNSWREFKAW
;
A
#
# COMPACT_ATOMS: atom_id res chain seq x y z
N MET A 1 23.40 50.24 -45.20
CA MET A 1 24.39 49.98 -44.13
C MET A 1 25.11 48.69 -44.47
N ARG A 2 26.42 48.69 -44.24
CA ARG A 2 27.47 47.73 -44.67
C ARG A 2 27.13 46.26 -44.35
N ARG A 3 27.62 45.21 -45.01
CA ARG A 3 28.37 44.89 -46.27
C ARG A 3 28.59 43.35 -46.19
N LEU A 4 28.48 42.56 -47.28
CA LEU A 4 29.59 42.06 -48.13
C LEU A 4 30.70 41.32 -47.34
N MET A 5 31.36 40.24 -47.78
CA MET A 5 31.48 39.57 -49.09
C MET A 5 32.32 38.28 -48.92
N PHE A 6 32.18 37.39 -49.90
CA PHE A 6 33.13 36.40 -50.42
C PHE A 6 34.63 36.74 -50.32
N GLY A 7 35.48 35.70 -50.34
CA GLY A 7 36.82 35.84 -50.94
C GLY A 7 37.83 34.73 -50.63
N ILE A 8 37.97 33.79 -51.57
CA ILE A 8 39.10 32.86 -51.75
C ILE A 8 40.42 33.64 -51.91
N GLY A 9 41.53 33.14 -51.37
CA GLY A 9 42.88 33.65 -51.68
C GLY A 9 44.00 33.05 -50.85
N LEU A 10 44.65 32.02 -51.38
CA LEU A 10 45.96 31.50 -50.96
C LEU A 10 47.08 32.54 -51.29
N VAL A 11 48.30 32.30 -50.76
CA VAL A 11 49.62 32.94 -51.04
C VAL A 11 50.00 34.04 -50.02
N SER A 12 51.18 34.13 -49.39
CA SER A 12 52.36 33.28 -49.17
C SER A 12 53.36 34.05 -48.28
N LEU A 13 54.21 33.30 -47.56
CA LEU A 13 55.60 33.59 -47.13
C LEU A 13 55.90 34.73 -46.12
N LEU A 14 56.40 34.33 -44.95
CA LEU A 14 57.73 34.69 -44.39
C LEU A 14 58.06 33.64 -43.30
N SER A 15 58.95 32.66 -43.52
CA SER A 15 60.43 32.75 -43.37
C SER A 15 60.83 32.90 -41.88
N ILE A 16 61.60 32.07 -41.16
CA ILE A 16 62.76 31.16 -41.36
C ILE A 16 62.86 30.38 -40.01
N ILE A 17 63.18 29.09 -39.91
CA ILE A 17 64.51 28.50 -39.56
C ILE A 17 64.32 26.98 -39.39
N GLY A 18 65.21 26.17 -39.96
CA GLY A 18 65.58 24.85 -39.41
C GLY A 18 65.28 23.64 -40.28
N CYS A 19 66.26 23.22 -41.08
CA CYS A 19 66.25 22.01 -41.88
C CYS A 19 66.80 20.81 -41.07
N VAL A 20 66.33 19.61 -41.44
CA VAL A 20 66.98 18.27 -41.43
C VAL A 20 66.16 17.20 -40.70
N GLU A 21 65.75 16.23 -41.51
CA GLU A 21 64.97 15.03 -41.24
C GLU A 21 65.36 14.30 -39.94
N ARG A 22 64.37 14.08 -39.08
CA ARG A 22 64.32 12.92 -38.21
C ARG A 22 63.02 12.20 -38.50
N SER A 23 63.19 10.97 -39.01
CA SER A 23 62.23 9.87 -39.03
C SER A 23 61.00 10.11 -38.16
N VAL A 24 59.86 10.24 -38.83
CA VAL A 24 58.55 10.01 -38.23
C VAL A 24 58.58 8.60 -37.65
N LYS A 25 58.71 8.48 -36.32
CA LYS A 25 58.13 7.34 -35.65
C LYS A 25 56.64 7.66 -35.58
N VAL A 26 55.90 7.06 -36.52
CA VAL A 26 54.48 6.79 -36.33
C VAL A 26 54.48 5.80 -35.16
N GLU A 27 54.19 6.29 -33.96
CA GLU A 27 53.90 5.42 -32.83
C GLU A 27 52.43 4.99 -32.98
N ASP A 28 52.33 3.71 -33.33
CA ASP A 28 51.26 2.73 -33.20
C ASP A 28 49.92 3.05 -33.86
N SER A 29 49.79 2.57 -35.11
CA SER A 29 48.48 2.17 -35.61
C SER A 29 47.99 1.01 -34.74
N ALA A 30 47.06 1.30 -33.84
CA ALA A 30 46.30 0.30 -33.12
C ALA A 30 45.93 -0.87 -34.05
N THR A 31 46.27 -2.09 -33.65
CA THR A 31 45.86 -3.29 -34.38
C THR A 31 44.36 -3.49 -34.16
N ILE A 32 43.58 -3.40 -35.24
CA ILE A 32 42.12 -3.56 -35.21
C ILE A 32 41.76 -4.97 -35.68
N VAL A 33 40.97 -5.67 -34.88
CA VAL A 33 40.40 -6.99 -35.20
C VAL A 33 38.90 -6.84 -35.43
N ASP A 34 38.39 -7.38 -36.54
CA ASP A 34 36.95 -7.48 -36.75
C ASP A 34 36.38 -8.72 -36.05
N LEU A 35 35.46 -8.52 -35.10
CA LEU A 35 34.67 -9.58 -34.49
C LEU A 35 33.33 -9.70 -35.23
N VAL A 36 33.14 -10.80 -35.96
CA VAL A 36 31.88 -11.16 -36.60
C VAL A 36 31.02 -11.90 -35.58
N ALA A 37 30.04 -11.20 -35.01
CA ALA A 37 29.11 -11.73 -34.03
C ALA A 37 27.91 -12.37 -34.73
N THR A 38 27.75 -13.68 -34.52
CA THR A 38 26.56 -14.45 -34.90
C THR A 38 25.79 -14.81 -33.65
N ALA A 39 24.47 -14.79 -33.74
CA ALA A 39 23.63 -15.26 -32.65
C ALA A 39 23.16 -16.68 -32.90
N GLU A 40 23.03 -17.45 -31.82
CA GLU A 40 22.53 -18.82 -31.85
C GLU A 40 21.02 -18.88 -32.18
N SER A 41 20.25 -17.82 -31.86
CA SER A 41 18.81 -17.71 -32.11
C SER A 41 18.46 -16.63 -33.14
N SER A 42 17.38 -16.84 -33.92
CA SER A 42 16.84 -15.88 -34.90
C SER A 42 16.34 -14.56 -34.31
N ASP A 43 16.19 -14.48 -32.99
CA ASP A 43 15.60 -13.33 -32.29
C ASP A 43 16.64 -12.30 -31.84
N VAL A 44 17.87 -12.43 -32.35
CA VAL A 44 18.94 -11.47 -32.15
C VAL A 44 19.02 -10.55 -33.35
N SER A 45 18.77 -9.27 -33.11
CA SER A 45 19.18 -8.19 -34.01
C SER A 45 20.36 -7.45 -33.37
N TRP A 46 21.44 -7.32 -34.13
CA TRP A 46 22.52 -6.39 -33.81
C TRP A 46 22.17 -5.03 -34.40
N CYS A 47 22.63 -3.96 -33.76
CA CYS A 47 22.57 -2.59 -34.25
C CYS A 47 23.97 -2.02 -34.43
N VAL A 48 24.11 -1.04 -35.33
CA VAL A 48 25.31 -0.21 -35.38
C VAL A 48 25.43 0.52 -34.03
N ASP A 49 26.67 0.67 -33.56
CA ASP A 49 27.04 1.25 -32.26
C ASP A 49 26.77 0.37 -31.01
N ASP A 50 26.27 -0.86 -31.18
CA ASP A 50 26.25 -1.86 -30.11
C ASP A 50 27.66 -2.07 -29.55
N MET A 51 27.79 -2.19 -28.23
CA MET A 51 29.07 -2.34 -27.54
C MET A 51 29.21 -3.71 -26.90
N LEU A 52 30.35 -4.36 -27.13
CA LEU A 52 30.76 -5.60 -26.46
C LEU A 52 31.83 -5.31 -25.41
N ALA A 53 31.67 -5.88 -24.24
CA ALA A 53 32.79 -6.12 -23.33
C ALA A 53 33.58 -7.31 -23.86
N VAL A 54 34.88 -7.11 -24.12
CA VAL A 54 35.76 -8.19 -24.59
C VAL A 54 36.75 -8.52 -23.50
N VAL A 55 36.90 -9.80 -23.17
CA VAL A 55 38.03 -10.29 -22.38
C VAL A 55 39.09 -10.77 -23.35
N GLU A 56 40.15 -10.00 -23.48
CA GLU A 56 41.30 -10.26 -24.34
C GLU A 56 42.47 -10.73 -23.48
N SER A 57 42.74 -12.04 -23.51
CA SER A 57 43.95 -12.62 -22.92
C SER A 57 44.23 -12.19 -21.46
N GLY A 58 43.18 -12.00 -20.66
CA GLY A 58 43.26 -11.56 -19.26
C GLY A 58 43.21 -10.05 -19.04
N GLU A 59 42.80 -9.28 -20.04
CA GLU A 59 42.54 -7.83 -19.97
C GLU A 59 41.14 -7.51 -20.51
N TYR A 60 40.55 -6.40 -20.04
CA TYR A 60 39.23 -5.95 -20.52
C TYR A 60 39.40 -4.96 -21.68
N GLY A 61 38.92 -5.35 -22.85
CA GLY A 61 38.74 -4.51 -24.03
C GLY A 61 37.26 -4.17 -24.28
N LYS A 62 37.02 -3.35 -25.30
CA LYS A 62 35.68 -3.05 -25.82
C LYS A 62 35.67 -3.17 -27.33
N ALA A 63 34.57 -3.65 -27.90
CA ALA A 63 34.36 -3.63 -29.34
C ALA A 63 33.06 -2.91 -29.69
N SER A 64 33.06 -2.12 -30.75
CA SER A 64 31.88 -1.37 -31.22
C SER A 64 31.38 -1.91 -32.55
N CYS A 65 30.08 -2.15 -32.69
CA CYS A 65 29.48 -2.60 -33.94
C CYS A 65 29.56 -1.50 -35.01
N ARG A 66 30.28 -1.77 -36.11
CA ARG A 66 30.44 -0.83 -37.22
C ARG A 66 29.44 -1.06 -38.34
N GLU A 67 28.96 -2.29 -38.48
CA GLU A 67 28.11 -2.72 -39.59
C GLU A 67 27.31 -3.96 -39.18
N VAL A 68 26.08 -4.07 -39.67
CA VAL A 68 25.27 -5.28 -39.59
C VAL A 68 25.02 -5.74 -41.02
N ASP A 69 25.44 -6.97 -41.35
CA ASP A 69 25.37 -7.47 -42.71
C ASP A 69 23.95 -7.90 -43.12
N GLU A 70 23.76 -8.22 -44.41
CA GLU A 70 22.46 -8.64 -44.98
C GLU A 70 21.88 -9.91 -44.35
N THR A 71 22.70 -10.68 -43.61
CA THR A 71 22.29 -11.88 -42.90
C THR A 71 22.01 -11.63 -41.41
N GLY A 72 22.11 -10.37 -40.96
CA GLY A 72 21.88 -9.96 -39.58
C GLY A 72 23.08 -10.16 -38.65
N ARG A 73 24.29 -10.41 -39.17
CA ARG A 73 25.50 -10.57 -38.36
C ARG A 73 26.13 -9.21 -38.08
N GLY A 74 26.48 -8.95 -36.82
CA GLY A 74 27.17 -7.73 -36.43
C GLY A 74 28.67 -7.85 -36.67
N ILE A 75 29.28 -6.82 -37.23
CA ILE A 75 30.73 -6.70 -37.41
C ILE A 75 31.20 -5.64 -36.41
N PHE A 76 31.98 -6.06 -35.42
CA PHE A 76 32.47 -5.20 -34.35
C PHE A 76 33.97 -4.95 -34.52
N SER A 77 34.40 -3.71 -34.33
CA SER A 77 35.83 -3.38 -34.30
C SER A 77 36.35 -3.40 -32.87
N LEU A 78 37.34 -4.26 -32.63
CA LEU A 78 38.12 -4.33 -31.39
C LEU A 78 39.52 -3.77 -31.64
N GLU A 79 39.93 -2.83 -30.81
CA GLU A 79 41.34 -2.42 -30.69
C GLU A 79 42.01 -3.31 -29.63
N LEU A 80 43.10 -4.00 -30.01
CA LEU A 80 43.81 -4.90 -29.10
C LEU A 80 44.44 -4.12 -27.95
N VAL A 81 44.29 -4.64 -26.73
CA VAL A 81 44.88 -4.02 -25.52
C VAL A 81 46.41 -4.16 -25.51
N ASP A 82 46.93 -5.26 -26.05
CA ASP A 82 48.36 -5.53 -26.21
C ASP A 82 48.59 -6.33 -27.49
N ASP A 83 49.09 -5.66 -28.53
CA ASP A 83 49.30 -6.25 -29.85
C ASP A 83 50.60 -7.10 -29.98
N SER A 84 51.35 -7.25 -28.89
CA SER A 84 52.65 -7.95 -28.88
C SER A 84 52.58 -9.46 -28.58
N ARG A 85 51.38 -10.01 -28.37
CA ARG A 85 51.19 -11.39 -27.89
C ARG A 85 51.33 -12.44 -29.01
N GLU A 86 51.88 -13.60 -28.66
CA GLU A 86 52.04 -14.75 -29.58
C GLU A 86 50.75 -15.56 -29.77
N GLU A 87 49.79 -15.46 -28.87
CA GLU A 87 48.46 -16.07 -28.95
C GLU A 87 47.43 -15.12 -28.32
N TYR A 88 46.24 -15.04 -28.90
CA TYR A 88 45.12 -14.27 -28.37
C TYR A 88 43.95 -15.16 -28.03
N MET A 89 43.27 -14.77 -26.96
CA MET A 89 42.11 -15.47 -26.45
C MET A 89 41.02 -14.44 -26.21
N PHE A 90 39.87 -14.65 -26.85
CA PHE A 90 38.76 -13.71 -26.81
C PHE A 90 37.52 -14.40 -26.22
N ALA A 91 36.92 -13.75 -25.22
CA ALA A 91 35.53 -13.98 -24.81
C ALA A 91 34.80 -12.65 -24.86
N ALA A 92 33.49 -12.66 -25.04
CA ALA A 92 32.73 -11.41 -25.13
C ALA A 92 31.42 -11.49 -24.37
N LEU A 93 30.98 -10.33 -23.87
CA LEU A 93 29.71 -10.13 -23.22
C LEU A 93 29.02 -8.92 -23.85
N PHE A 94 27.73 -9.09 -24.13
CA PHE A 94 26.84 -8.03 -24.59
C PHE A 94 25.73 -7.85 -23.54
N PRO A 95 25.30 -6.61 -23.27
CA PRO A 95 25.95 -5.35 -23.65
C PRO A 95 27.22 -5.10 -22.82
N GLU A 96 28.10 -4.20 -23.26
CA GLU A 96 29.28 -3.82 -22.47
C GLU A 96 28.91 -3.24 -21.09
N SER A 97 27.76 -2.58 -20.98
CA SER A 97 27.22 -1.96 -19.76
C SER A 97 26.94 -2.97 -18.65
N ALA A 98 26.64 -4.22 -18.98
CA ALA A 98 26.36 -5.27 -17.99
C ALA A 98 27.63 -5.81 -17.31
N LEU A 99 28.84 -5.52 -17.81
CA LEU A 99 30.08 -6.01 -17.22
C LEU A 99 30.41 -5.30 -15.90
N LEU A 100 30.59 -6.09 -14.84
CA LEU A 100 31.15 -5.61 -13.57
C LEU A 100 32.68 -5.81 -13.59
N ARG A 101 33.42 -4.70 -13.61
CA ARG A 101 34.89 -4.71 -13.72
C ARG A 101 35.55 -4.90 -12.37
N ASP A 102 36.58 -5.75 -12.35
CA ASP A 102 37.50 -5.91 -11.23
C ASP A 102 38.91 -5.43 -11.60
N ASP A 103 39.78 -5.21 -10.60
CA ASP A 103 41.20 -4.84 -10.79
C ASP A 103 42.00 -5.90 -11.57
N SER A 104 41.49 -7.13 -11.66
CA SER A 104 42.10 -8.24 -12.39
C SER A 104 41.06 -9.09 -13.10
N VAL A 105 41.34 -9.50 -14.33
CA VAL A 105 40.42 -10.35 -15.11
C VAL A 105 40.56 -11.81 -14.70
N ASN A 106 39.43 -12.43 -14.34
CA ASN A 106 39.33 -13.88 -14.17
C ASN A 106 38.29 -14.44 -15.14
N VAL A 107 38.75 -15.07 -16.23
CA VAL A 107 37.89 -15.64 -17.29
C VAL A 107 36.93 -16.72 -16.79
N ARG A 108 37.20 -17.35 -15.65
CA ARG A 108 36.32 -18.34 -15.01
C ARG A 108 35.29 -17.73 -14.06
N ASN A 109 35.38 -16.43 -13.83
CA ASN A 109 34.59 -15.70 -12.85
C ASN A 109 34.31 -14.28 -13.36
N VAL A 110 33.86 -14.17 -14.61
CA VAL A 110 33.48 -12.87 -15.17
C VAL A 110 32.18 -12.46 -14.50
N ARG A 111 32.18 -11.30 -13.84
CA ARG A 111 31.02 -10.75 -13.14
C ARG A 111 30.22 -9.89 -14.10
N PHE A 112 28.91 -10.03 -14.05
CA PHE A 112 27.98 -9.19 -14.80
C PHE A 112 26.74 -8.92 -13.95
N GLU A 113 25.99 -7.91 -14.32
CA GLU A 113 24.76 -7.51 -13.63
C GLU A 113 23.55 -7.72 -14.53
N ILE A 114 22.48 -8.28 -13.96
CA ILE A 114 21.14 -8.21 -14.55
C ILE A 114 20.47 -7.01 -13.89
N ALA A 115 20.14 -5.99 -14.67
CA ALA A 115 19.61 -4.73 -14.14
C ALA A 115 18.24 -4.93 -13.47
N SER A 116 18.10 -4.40 -12.25
CA SER A 116 16.81 -4.36 -11.54
C SER A 116 15.91 -3.23 -11.99
N GLU A 117 16.48 -2.20 -12.62
CA GLU A 117 15.77 -1.11 -13.28
C GLU A 117 16.02 -1.22 -14.78
N GLN A 118 14.96 -1.28 -15.59
CA GLN A 118 15.03 -1.48 -17.03
C GLN A 118 14.18 -0.44 -17.76
N TYR A 119 14.57 -0.12 -18.99
CA TYR A 119 13.91 0.86 -19.84
C TYR A 119 13.39 0.23 -21.14
N PRO A 120 12.37 -0.64 -21.08
CA PRO A 120 11.84 -1.32 -22.26
C PRO A 120 11.11 -0.36 -23.21
N HIS A 121 10.89 -0.83 -24.44
CA HIS A 121 10.13 -0.13 -25.46
C HIS A 121 8.84 -0.89 -25.82
N ALA A 122 7.96 -0.22 -26.57
CA ALA A 122 6.62 -0.69 -26.98
C ALA A 122 6.54 -2.14 -27.49
N THR A 123 7.62 -2.64 -28.10
CA THR A 123 7.62 -3.94 -28.79
C THR A 123 8.84 -4.79 -28.48
N TYR A 124 9.73 -4.36 -27.58
CA TYR A 124 10.94 -5.10 -27.22
C TYR A 124 11.42 -4.74 -25.80
N HIS A 125 12.09 -5.69 -25.16
CA HIS A 125 12.70 -5.54 -23.82
C HIS A 125 13.88 -4.55 -23.85
N ASP A 126 14.32 -4.11 -22.67
CA ASP A 126 15.52 -3.30 -22.55
C ASP A 126 16.75 -4.08 -23.06
N ILE A 127 17.42 -3.53 -24.07
CA ILE A 127 18.59 -4.15 -24.67
C ILE A 127 19.77 -4.18 -23.69
N ASP A 128 19.83 -3.21 -22.76
CA ASP A 128 20.86 -3.16 -21.74
C ASP A 128 20.71 -4.29 -20.69
N ALA A 129 19.52 -4.89 -20.61
CA ALA A 129 19.23 -6.03 -19.74
C ALA A 129 19.29 -7.39 -20.46
N ASP A 130 19.39 -7.43 -21.79
CA ASP A 130 19.51 -8.66 -22.60
C ASP A 130 20.93 -9.20 -22.59
N VAL A 131 21.38 -9.72 -21.45
CA VAL A 131 22.76 -10.19 -21.31
C VAL A 131 23.00 -11.45 -22.13
N ARG A 132 24.04 -11.39 -22.95
CA ARG A 132 24.50 -12.48 -23.82
C ARG A 132 25.99 -12.66 -23.69
N VAL A 133 26.44 -13.90 -23.82
CA VAL A 133 27.85 -14.24 -23.72
C VAL A 133 28.29 -15.03 -24.95
N ALA A 134 29.49 -14.72 -25.43
CA ALA A 134 30.18 -15.54 -26.40
C ALA A 134 31.31 -16.27 -25.70
N ARG A 135 31.38 -17.58 -25.97
CA ARG A 135 32.39 -18.46 -25.41
C ARG A 135 33.80 -18.01 -25.79
N TYR A 136 34.75 -18.52 -25.01
CA TYR A 136 36.17 -18.41 -25.26
C TYR A 136 36.59 -18.98 -26.63
N VAL A 137 37.31 -18.19 -27.44
CA VAL A 137 37.91 -18.62 -28.70
C VAL A 137 39.41 -18.33 -28.70
N GLU A 138 40.21 -19.36 -28.99
CA GLU A 138 41.66 -19.27 -29.20
C GLU A 138 41.94 -19.04 -30.69
N CYS A 139 42.83 -18.09 -31.01
CA CYS A 139 43.21 -17.81 -32.39
C CYS A 139 44.70 -17.53 -32.53
N ALA A 140 45.17 -17.61 -33.79
CA ALA A 140 46.52 -17.22 -34.16
C ALA A 140 46.82 -15.75 -33.80
N PRO A 141 48.09 -15.36 -33.61
CA PRO A 141 48.47 -13.99 -33.27
C PRO A 141 47.97 -12.99 -34.33
N CYS A 142 47.23 -11.97 -33.90
CA CYS A 142 46.70 -10.87 -34.73
C CYS A 142 45.77 -11.34 -35.89
N PRO A 143 44.58 -11.92 -35.61
CA PRO A 143 43.65 -12.28 -36.68
C PRO A 143 43.03 -11.01 -37.30
N ASP A 144 42.89 -10.97 -38.63
CA ASP A 144 42.15 -9.88 -39.30
C ASP A 144 40.64 -9.93 -38.98
N SER A 145 40.12 -11.13 -38.70
CA SER A 145 38.72 -11.33 -38.30
C SER A 145 38.53 -12.57 -37.43
N LEU A 146 37.59 -12.53 -36.49
CA LEU A 146 37.17 -13.64 -35.63
C LEU A 146 35.65 -13.81 -35.69
N SER A 147 35.15 -15.04 -35.74
CA SER A 147 33.72 -15.30 -35.60
C SER A 147 33.38 -15.76 -34.18
N MET A 148 32.37 -15.14 -33.58
CA MET A 148 31.90 -15.46 -32.23
C MET A 148 30.41 -15.75 -32.23
N GLU A 149 30.00 -16.80 -31.54
CA GLU A 149 28.60 -17.16 -31.37
C GLU A 149 28.12 -16.76 -29.97
N PHE A 150 27.06 -15.95 -29.94
CA PHE A 150 26.47 -15.44 -28.70
C PHE A 150 25.22 -16.23 -28.32
N ARG A 151 25.15 -16.58 -27.04
CA ARG A 151 23.97 -17.17 -26.41
C ARG A 151 23.43 -16.24 -25.33
N ARG A 152 22.11 -16.22 -25.17
CA ARG A 152 21.44 -15.47 -24.11
C ARG A 152 21.61 -16.18 -22.76
N VAL A 153 21.92 -15.42 -21.72
CA VAL A 153 22.08 -15.93 -20.35
C VAL A 153 21.04 -15.37 -19.38
N VAL A 154 20.02 -14.68 -19.89
CA VAL A 154 18.85 -14.22 -19.16
C VAL A 154 17.58 -14.91 -19.67
N ALA A 155 16.57 -15.01 -18.82
CA ALA A 155 15.21 -15.36 -19.24
C ALA A 155 14.48 -14.11 -19.75
N LEU A 156 13.52 -14.28 -20.66
CA LEU A 156 12.67 -13.20 -21.14
C LEU A 156 11.24 -13.40 -20.66
N GLY A 157 10.65 -12.35 -20.11
CA GLY A 157 9.26 -12.31 -19.70
C GLY A 157 8.45 -11.32 -20.53
N ALA A 158 7.15 -11.59 -20.66
CA ALA A 158 6.17 -10.66 -21.21
C ALA A 158 5.01 -10.51 -20.23
N LEU A 159 4.76 -9.31 -19.71
CA LEU A 159 3.65 -9.03 -18.83
C LEU A 159 2.46 -8.51 -19.64
N GLU A 160 1.34 -9.22 -19.60
CA GLU A 160 0.08 -8.81 -20.22
C GLU A 160 -0.89 -8.31 -19.15
N LEU A 161 -1.22 -7.03 -19.22
CA LEU A 161 -2.17 -6.40 -18.29
C LEU A 161 -3.59 -6.53 -18.84
N LYS A 162 -4.50 -7.08 -18.03
CA LYS A 162 -5.94 -7.19 -18.32
C LYS A 162 -6.71 -6.23 -17.42
N ASN A 163 -7.90 -5.82 -17.87
CA ASN A 163 -8.78 -4.89 -17.14
C ASN A 163 -8.18 -3.48 -16.94
N MET A 164 -7.26 -3.06 -17.82
CA MET A 164 -6.82 -1.67 -17.90
C MET A 164 -7.78 -0.84 -18.76
N PRO A 165 -7.97 0.46 -18.47
CA PRO A 165 -8.71 1.37 -19.35
C PRO A 165 -8.16 1.36 -20.80
N GLU A 166 -9.03 1.54 -21.79
CA GLU A 166 -8.63 1.49 -23.22
C GLU A 166 -7.61 2.59 -23.56
N GLU A 167 -7.71 3.72 -22.86
CA GLU A 167 -6.85 4.89 -22.93
C GLU A 167 -5.65 4.88 -21.96
N ALA A 168 -5.42 3.80 -21.21
CA ALA A 168 -4.33 3.74 -20.24
C ALA A 168 -2.95 3.69 -20.92
N PHE A 169 -2.02 4.51 -20.43
CA PHE A 169 -0.65 4.60 -20.91
C PHE A 169 0.32 4.40 -19.75
N ILE A 170 1.02 3.28 -19.77
CA ILE A 170 1.89 2.80 -18.72
C ILE A 170 3.21 3.56 -18.75
N SER A 171 3.54 4.23 -17.65
CA SER A 171 4.82 4.92 -17.44
C SER A 171 5.82 4.09 -16.63
N GLU A 172 5.32 3.22 -15.74
CA GLU A 172 6.14 2.37 -14.89
C GLU A 172 5.44 1.06 -14.56
N VAL A 173 6.19 -0.03 -14.42
CA VAL A 173 5.74 -1.30 -13.87
C VAL A 173 6.75 -1.80 -12.86
N LYS A 174 6.29 -2.35 -11.74
CA LYS A 174 7.13 -2.96 -10.74
C LYS A 174 6.66 -4.38 -10.45
N LEU A 175 7.47 -5.36 -10.79
CA LEU A 175 7.22 -6.79 -10.53
C LEU A 175 7.99 -7.21 -9.29
N THR A 176 7.30 -7.72 -8.27
CA THR A 176 7.92 -8.20 -7.03
C THR A 176 7.59 -9.68 -6.81
N LEU A 177 8.62 -10.51 -6.77
CA LEU A 177 8.53 -11.95 -6.50
C LEU A 177 8.72 -12.27 -5.01
N PRO A 178 8.41 -13.51 -4.57
CA PRO A 178 8.82 -13.99 -3.25
C PRO A 178 10.31 -13.74 -2.99
N GLY A 179 10.67 -13.39 -1.75
CA GLY A 179 12.02 -12.93 -1.42
C GLY A 179 13.15 -13.95 -1.63
N ASP A 180 12.82 -15.24 -1.80
CA ASP A 180 13.75 -16.30 -2.16
C ASP A 180 13.99 -16.43 -3.68
N LYS A 181 13.20 -15.74 -4.52
CA LYS A 181 13.33 -15.70 -5.98
C LYS A 181 14.06 -14.43 -6.40
N LEU A 182 15.37 -14.50 -6.53
CA LEU A 182 16.19 -13.36 -6.96
C LEU A 182 16.18 -13.27 -8.50
N VAL A 183 15.76 -12.13 -9.04
CA VAL A 183 15.52 -11.90 -10.48
C VAL A 183 16.51 -10.93 -11.14
N ALA A 184 17.22 -10.15 -10.34
CA ALA A 184 18.22 -9.18 -10.80
C ALA A 184 19.38 -9.09 -9.79
N GLY A 185 20.51 -8.52 -10.23
CA GLY A 185 21.72 -8.30 -9.43
C GLY A 185 22.96 -9.05 -9.96
N GLU A 186 24.01 -9.10 -9.15
CA GLU A 186 25.32 -9.67 -9.53
C GLU A 186 25.22 -11.17 -9.88
N CYS A 187 25.65 -11.49 -11.09
CA CYS A 187 25.80 -12.82 -11.63
C CYS A 187 27.25 -13.08 -12.05
N ARG A 188 27.58 -14.36 -12.26
CA ARG A 188 28.91 -14.80 -12.68
C ARG A 188 28.83 -15.80 -13.80
N VAL A 189 29.75 -15.70 -14.76
CA VAL A 189 29.92 -16.68 -15.83
C VAL A 189 31.35 -17.17 -15.89
N ASP A 190 31.51 -18.49 -15.99
CA ASP A 190 32.75 -19.11 -16.43
C ASP A 190 32.75 -19.16 -17.95
N MET A 191 33.52 -18.30 -18.60
CA MET A 191 33.55 -18.18 -20.06
C MET A 191 34.19 -19.39 -20.76
N LEU A 192 34.84 -20.30 -20.01
CA LEU A 192 35.42 -21.54 -20.54
C LEU A 192 34.43 -22.71 -20.50
N SER A 193 33.69 -22.85 -19.39
CA SER A 193 32.71 -23.93 -19.20
C SER A 193 31.27 -23.52 -19.55
N GLU A 194 31.06 -22.23 -19.77
CA GLU A 194 29.76 -21.61 -20.03
C GLU A 194 28.76 -21.86 -18.89
N GLN A 195 29.24 -22.04 -17.66
CA GLN A 195 28.38 -22.16 -16.49
C GLN A 195 28.07 -20.78 -15.93
N VAL A 196 26.79 -20.52 -15.67
CA VAL A 196 26.30 -19.26 -15.11
C VAL A 196 25.82 -19.50 -13.68
N SER A 197 26.21 -18.61 -12.77
CA SER A 197 25.71 -18.54 -11.39
C SER A 197 24.93 -17.25 -11.24
N TYR A 198 23.63 -17.34 -10.98
CA TYR A 198 22.73 -16.20 -10.88
C TYR A 198 22.68 -15.63 -9.45
N CYS A 199 22.65 -14.30 -9.33
CA CYS A 199 22.32 -13.56 -8.10
C CYS A 199 23.10 -14.01 -6.84
N VAL A 200 24.42 -14.06 -6.91
CA VAL A 200 25.27 -14.75 -5.91
C VAL A 200 25.66 -13.94 -4.67
N ALA A 201 25.43 -12.62 -4.65
CA ALA A 201 25.89 -11.75 -3.56
C ALA A 201 24.91 -10.61 -3.21
N GLU A 202 24.35 -9.93 -4.22
CA GLU A 202 23.54 -8.71 -4.05
C GLU A 202 22.23 -8.75 -4.85
N GLY A 203 21.63 -9.93 -5.00
CA GLY A 203 20.41 -10.07 -5.80
C GLY A 203 19.15 -9.51 -5.13
N VAL A 204 18.17 -9.12 -5.95
CA VAL A 204 16.86 -8.62 -5.51
C VAL A 204 15.73 -9.42 -6.14
N SER A 205 14.58 -9.51 -5.45
CA SER A 205 13.38 -10.17 -5.95
C SER A 205 12.43 -9.24 -6.70
N GLN A 206 12.92 -8.06 -7.12
CA GLN A 206 12.13 -7.00 -7.71
C GLN A 206 12.74 -6.48 -9.01
N LEU A 207 11.87 -6.19 -9.97
CA LEU A 207 12.18 -5.50 -11.22
C LEU A 207 11.30 -4.25 -11.34
N THR A 208 11.91 -3.13 -11.73
CA THR A 208 11.23 -1.90 -12.09
C THR A 208 11.46 -1.65 -13.58
N LEU A 209 10.39 -1.44 -14.33
CA LEU A 209 10.37 -1.18 -15.76
C LEU A 209 9.84 0.24 -15.96
N THR A 210 10.66 1.16 -16.45
CA THR A 210 10.29 2.57 -16.64
C THR A 210 10.30 2.92 -18.12
N PHE A 211 9.19 3.48 -18.61
CA PHE A 211 9.05 3.82 -20.02
C PHE A 211 9.39 5.30 -20.25
N ASN A 212 10.39 5.57 -21.10
CA ASN A 212 10.76 6.93 -21.51
C ASN A 212 9.59 7.67 -22.19
N GLU A 213 8.78 6.93 -22.94
CA GLU A 213 7.50 7.38 -23.47
C GLU A 213 6.44 6.38 -22.99
N PRO A 214 5.35 6.83 -22.33
CA PRO A 214 4.31 5.93 -21.84
C PRO A 214 3.74 5.02 -22.94
N GLN A 215 3.45 3.76 -22.60
CA GLN A 215 3.05 2.73 -23.57
C GLN A 215 1.58 2.31 -23.40
N PRO A 216 0.83 2.04 -24.48
CA PRO A 216 -0.55 1.59 -24.36
C PRO A 216 -0.64 0.29 -23.53
N ALA A 217 -1.55 0.24 -22.56
CA ALA A 217 -1.74 -0.93 -21.70
C ALA A 217 -2.16 -2.22 -22.45
N SER A 218 -2.61 -2.09 -23.70
CA SER A 218 -2.94 -3.20 -24.60
C SER A 218 -1.72 -3.92 -25.18
N THR A 219 -0.51 -3.42 -24.95
CA THR A 219 0.74 -4.02 -25.44
C THR A 219 1.42 -4.86 -24.34
N PRO A 220 1.95 -6.06 -24.67
CA PRO A 220 2.77 -6.81 -23.71
C PRO A 220 4.03 -6.05 -23.32
N ILE A 221 4.35 -6.06 -22.04
CA ILE A 221 5.51 -5.38 -21.46
C ILE A 221 6.64 -6.39 -21.30
N TYR A 222 7.70 -6.25 -22.08
CA TYR A 222 8.81 -7.20 -22.09
C TYR A 222 9.89 -6.82 -21.09
N PHE A 223 10.48 -7.83 -20.43
CA PHE A 223 11.57 -7.65 -19.47
C PHE A 223 12.56 -8.82 -19.52
N ALA A 224 13.79 -8.59 -19.05
CA ALA A 224 14.80 -9.62 -18.88
C ALA A 224 15.04 -9.91 -17.39
N CYS A 225 15.35 -11.15 -17.03
CA CYS A 225 15.61 -11.51 -15.63
C CYS A 225 16.52 -12.74 -15.49
N ALA A 226 17.01 -12.98 -14.27
CA ALA A 226 17.55 -14.29 -13.92
C ALA A 226 16.44 -15.36 -14.05
N PRO A 227 16.75 -16.58 -14.52
CA PRO A 227 15.76 -17.64 -14.62
C PRO A 227 15.15 -17.99 -13.25
N PHE A 228 13.83 -18.16 -13.20
CA PHE A 228 13.13 -18.56 -11.98
C PHE A 228 11.91 -19.43 -12.28
N GLU A 229 11.40 -20.08 -11.24
CA GLU A 229 10.16 -20.85 -11.27
C GLU A 229 9.27 -20.38 -10.11
N LEU A 230 8.02 -20.06 -10.44
CA LEU A 230 6.95 -19.89 -9.47
C LEU A 230 6.12 -21.17 -9.41
N THR A 231 6.00 -21.76 -8.23
CA THR A 231 5.21 -22.97 -7.99
C THR A 231 3.87 -22.65 -7.35
N GLY A 232 2.92 -23.59 -7.41
CA GLY A 232 1.61 -23.44 -6.78
C GLY A 232 1.65 -22.96 -5.33
N GLY A 233 0.77 -22.01 -5.02
CA GLY A 233 0.68 -21.33 -3.72
C GLY A 233 1.62 -20.14 -3.55
N GLU A 234 2.66 -19.99 -4.38
CA GLU A 234 3.54 -18.81 -4.34
C GLU A 234 2.80 -17.56 -4.84
N THR A 235 3.23 -16.40 -4.33
CA THR A 235 2.58 -15.11 -4.64
C THR A 235 3.61 -14.11 -5.17
N TYR A 236 3.27 -13.40 -6.24
CA TYR A 236 3.99 -12.22 -6.69
C TYR A 236 3.05 -11.00 -6.75
N SER A 237 3.59 -9.80 -6.82
CA SER A 237 2.82 -8.57 -7.02
C SER A 237 3.30 -7.77 -8.22
N VAL A 238 2.37 -7.02 -8.80
CA VAL A 238 2.60 -6.11 -9.92
C VAL A 238 2.01 -4.75 -9.55
N GLU A 239 2.85 -3.72 -9.51
CA GLU A 239 2.43 -2.32 -9.41
C GLU A 239 2.59 -1.69 -10.81
N VAL A 240 1.63 -0.88 -11.26
CA VAL A 240 1.62 -0.26 -12.60
C VAL A 240 1.24 1.21 -12.46
N ARG A 241 2.02 2.13 -13.02
CA ARG A 241 1.66 3.56 -13.10
C ARG A 241 1.16 3.91 -14.48
N SER A 242 0.04 4.62 -14.56
CA SER A 242 -0.49 5.19 -15.79
C SER A 242 -1.00 6.61 -15.54
N GLY A 243 -0.19 7.62 -15.86
CA GLY A 243 -0.48 9.00 -15.46
C GLY A 243 -0.28 9.19 -13.95
N GLU A 244 -1.29 9.73 -13.28
CA GLU A 244 -1.34 9.88 -11.81
C GLU A 244 -1.80 8.57 -11.13
N ASP A 245 -2.45 7.68 -11.87
CA ASP A 245 -3.01 6.42 -11.36
C ASP A 245 -1.92 5.38 -11.05
N LEU A 246 -2.03 4.73 -9.89
CA LEU A 246 -1.20 3.59 -9.48
C LEU A 246 -2.07 2.34 -9.30
N TYR A 247 -1.84 1.29 -10.06
CA TYR A 247 -2.59 0.04 -9.97
C TYR A 247 -1.73 -1.02 -9.29
N THR A 248 -2.24 -1.68 -8.24
CA THR A 248 -1.49 -2.72 -7.51
C THR A 248 -2.25 -4.03 -7.49
N GLN A 249 -1.67 -5.09 -8.03
CA GLN A 249 -2.25 -6.43 -8.03
C GLN A 249 -1.34 -7.46 -7.35
N ARG A 250 -1.93 -8.28 -6.47
CA ARG A 250 -1.29 -9.46 -5.89
C ARG A 250 -1.81 -10.73 -6.56
N VAL A 251 -0.92 -11.53 -7.14
CA VAL A 251 -1.27 -12.75 -7.88
C VAL A 251 -0.78 -13.99 -7.13
N VAL A 252 -1.67 -14.96 -6.92
CA VAL A 252 -1.33 -16.27 -6.35
C VAL A 252 -1.31 -17.30 -7.47
N VAL A 253 -0.22 -18.06 -7.59
CA VAL A 253 -0.11 -19.16 -8.58
C VAL A 253 -0.96 -20.34 -8.09
N SER A 254 -1.81 -20.90 -8.95
CA SER A 254 -2.67 -22.03 -8.59
C SER A 254 -1.83 -23.24 -8.15
N GLU A 255 -2.33 -24.01 -7.18
CA GLU A 255 -1.64 -25.21 -6.63
C GLU A 255 -1.24 -26.26 -7.69
N GLU A 256 -1.96 -26.31 -8.81
CA GLU A 256 -1.69 -27.25 -9.92
C GLU A 256 -0.80 -26.65 -11.02
N ASP A 257 -0.52 -25.35 -10.96
CA ASP A 257 0.21 -24.61 -11.97
C ASP A 257 1.67 -24.38 -11.56
N SER A 258 2.53 -24.19 -12.56
CA SER A 258 3.89 -23.68 -12.41
C SER A 258 4.17 -22.71 -13.53
N VAL A 259 4.87 -21.62 -13.22
CA VAL A 259 5.29 -20.62 -14.21
C VAL A 259 6.80 -20.58 -14.21
N GLN A 260 7.40 -20.99 -15.33
CA GLN A 260 8.84 -21.10 -15.46
C GLN A 260 9.35 -20.09 -16.48
N LEU A 261 10.16 -19.13 -16.01
CA LEU A 261 10.94 -18.27 -16.88
C LEU A 261 12.29 -18.94 -17.13
N ALA A 262 12.37 -19.66 -18.24
CA ALA A 262 13.57 -20.36 -18.68
C ALA A 262 14.43 -19.49 -19.61
N LEU A 263 15.69 -19.89 -19.79
CA LEU A 263 16.58 -19.25 -20.76
C LEU A 263 16.04 -19.40 -22.19
N GLY A 264 16.09 -18.32 -22.96
CA GLY A 264 15.88 -18.33 -24.41
C GLY A 264 14.43 -18.21 -24.88
N ASP A 265 13.44 -18.66 -24.10
CA ASP A 265 12.02 -18.52 -24.44
C ASP A 265 11.38 -17.33 -23.74
N VAL A 266 10.44 -16.65 -24.43
CA VAL A 266 9.59 -15.62 -23.83
C VAL A 266 8.44 -16.30 -23.11
N THR A 267 8.32 -16.06 -21.80
CA THR A 267 7.21 -16.57 -20.98
C THR A 267 6.26 -15.44 -20.62
N THR A 268 4.97 -15.64 -20.89
CA THR A 268 3.95 -14.62 -20.63
C THR A 268 3.35 -14.75 -19.22
N LEU A 269 3.31 -13.63 -18.50
CA LEU A 269 2.56 -13.44 -17.26
C LEU A 269 1.31 -12.61 -17.57
N SER A 270 0.12 -13.20 -17.53
CA SER A 270 -1.13 -12.43 -17.68
C SER A 270 -1.66 -12.04 -16.30
N VAL A 271 -1.85 -10.73 -16.07
CA VAL A 271 -2.30 -10.18 -14.78
C VAL A 271 -3.54 -9.33 -14.99
N THR A 272 -4.62 -9.66 -14.30
CA THR A 272 -5.83 -8.82 -14.27
C THR A 272 -5.67 -7.76 -13.20
N MET A 273 -5.60 -6.49 -13.62
CA MET A 273 -5.41 -5.35 -12.72
C MET A 273 -6.75 -4.92 -12.09
N PRO A 274 -6.74 -4.52 -10.81
CA PRO A 274 -7.88 -3.85 -10.18
C PRO A 274 -7.99 -2.40 -10.67
N ASP A 275 -8.90 -1.62 -10.08
CA ASP A 275 -8.92 -0.16 -10.24
C ASP A 275 -7.70 0.48 -9.55
N PRO A 276 -7.27 1.71 -9.92
CA PRO A 276 -6.08 2.32 -9.34
C PRO A 276 -6.29 2.75 -7.88
N GLU A 277 -5.20 2.75 -7.11
CA GLU A 277 -5.12 3.25 -5.75
C GLU A 277 -5.51 4.74 -5.69
N PRO A 278 -6.26 5.17 -4.67
CA PRO A 278 -6.63 6.58 -4.51
C PRO A 278 -5.40 7.44 -4.19
N GLU A 279 -5.35 8.64 -4.77
CA GLU A 279 -4.33 9.66 -4.48
C GLU A 279 -4.29 10.02 -2.98
N PRO A 280 -3.11 10.20 -2.36
CA PRO A 280 -3.00 10.59 -0.97
C PRO A 280 -3.59 11.99 -0.74
N GLN A 281 -4.55 12.08 0.17
CA GLN A 281 -5.17 13.34 0.53
C GLN A 281 -4.19 14.30 1.25
N THR A 282 -4.26 15.58 0.92
CA THR A 282 -3.49 16.64 1.58
C THR A 282 -4.38 17.81 1.98
N PHE A 283 -4.07 18.43 3.12
CA PHE A 283 -4.76 19.57 3.69
C PHE A 283 -3.81 20.76 3.77
N THR A 284 -4.25 21.91 3.26
CA THR A 284 -3.45 23.13 3.25
C THR A 284 -3.93 24.10 4.33
N PHE A 285 -3.03 24.49 5.23
CA PHE A 285 -3.28 25.48 6.28
C PHE A 285 -2.54 26.78 5.98
N ARG A 286 -3.27 27.91 5.93
CA ARG A 286 -2.74 29.25 5.63
C ARG A 286 -2.60 30.09 6.87
N ARG A 287 -1.46 30.78 7.02
CA ARG A 287 -1.23 31.70 8.15
C ARG A 287 -2.30 32.80 8.20
N VAL A 288 -2.86 33.04 9.39
CA VAL A 288 -3.88 34.07 9.61
C VAL A 288 -3.44 35.19 10.56
N ALA A 289 -4.05 36.36 10.41
CA ALA A 289 -3.87 37.50 11.32
C ALA A 289 -4.99 37.64 12.38
N LYS A 290 -6.07 36.85 12.27
CA LYS A 290 -7.20 36.86 13.19
C LYS A 290 -7.83 35.46 13.27
N VAL A 291 -8.45 35.15 14.41
CA VAL A 291 -9.19 33.89 14.60
C VAL A 291 -10.67 34.09 14.30
N THR A 292 -11.22 33.19 13.50
CA THR A 292 -12.64 33.03 13.20
C THR A 292 -13.19 31.88 14.05
N SER A 293 -14.32 32.12 14.73
CA SER A 293 -14.92 31.11 15.61
C SER A 293 -15.34 29.88 14.81
N GLY A 294 -15.00 28.68 15.30
CA GLY A 294 -15.42 27.39 14.74
C GLY A 294 -14.59 26.90 13.55
N LYS A 295 -13.54 27.63 13.14
CA LYS A 295 -12.58 27.16 12.14
C LYS A 295 -11.45 26.35 12.79
N SER A 296 -10.79 25.52 11.98
CA SER A 296 -9.67 24.68 12.38
C SER A 296 -8.35 25.37 12.13
N TYR A 297 -7.44 25.26 13.09
CA TYR A 297 -6.15 25.93 13.06
C TYR A 297 -5.03 25.01 13.51
N LEU A 298 -3.90 25.02 12.81
CA LEU A 298 -2.63 24.55 13.39
C LEU A 298 -2.07 25.66 14.30
N ILE A 299 -1.57 25.24 15.47
CA ILE A 299 -0.75 26.09 16.34
C ILE A 299 0.69 25.76 16.01
N ALA A 300 1.45 26.72 15.48
CA ALA A 300 2.82 26.44 15.03
C ALA A 300 3.81 27.55 15.39
N ALA A 301 5.06 27.18 15.59
CA ALA A 301 6.19 28.09 15.77
C ALA A 301 7.28 27.69 14.76
N GLU A 302 7.55 28.57 13.80
CA GLU A 302 8.42 28.28 12.67
C GLU A 302 7.97 27.06 11.83
N ARG A 303 8.63 25.91 11.98
CA ARG A 303 8.29 24.62 11.34
C ARG A 303 7.65 23.61 12.31
N HIS A 304 7.57 23.97 13.59
CA HIS A 304 7.13 23.08 14.66
C HIS A 304 5.63 23.25 14.86
N ILE A 305 4.88 22.24 14.45
CA ILE A 305 3.43 22.16 14.57
C ILE A 305 3.10 21.49 15.90
N ALA A 306 2.21 22.08 16.68
CA ALA A 306 1.77 21.50 17.96
C ALA A 306 0.88 20.27 17.71
N GLU A 307 1.19 19.17 18.37
CA GLU A 307 0.39 17.95 18.35
C GLU A 307 -0.77 18.00 19.35
N ALA A 308 -1.83 17.25 19.05
CA ALA A 308 -2.91 17.00 20.00
C ALA A 308 -2.41 16.18 21.20
N ILE A 309 -2.94 16.46 22.40
CA ILE A 309 -2.65 15.68 23.60
C ILE A 309 -3.65 14.52 23.69
N HIS A 310 -3.12 13.29 23.63
CA HIS A 310 -3.91 12.05 23.71
C HIS A 310 -4.01 11.46 25.13
N SER A 311 -3.54 12.19 26.14
CA SER A 311 -3.62 11.81 27.57
C SER A 311 -4.41 12.86 28.36
N ASP A 312 -4.67 12.61 29.67
CA ASP A 312 -5.46 13.54 30.49
C ASP A 312 -4.79 14.93 30.65
N TYR A 313 -3.46 15.00 30.50
CA TYR A 313 -2.66 16.23 30.59
C TYR A 313 -1.30 16.05 29.90
N GLY A 314 -0.74 17.13 29.38
CA GLY A 314 0.54 17.06 28.66
C GLY A 314 1.03 18.43 28.19
N TYR A 315 2.28 18.48 27.75
CA TYR A 315 2.71 19.56 26.85
C TYR A 315 2.16 19.25 25.45
N LEU A 316 2.06 20.25 24.57
CA LEU A 316 1.81 19.94 23.16
C LEU A 316 3.17 19.59 22.58
N ASP A 317 3.36 18.32 22.25
CA ASP A 317 4.54 17.84 21.52
C ASP A 317 4.54 18.41 20.10
N ILE A 318 5.59 18.14 19.32
CA ILE A 318 5.73 18.74 17.99
C ILE A 318 5.95 17.72 16.90
N GLU A 319 5.33 18.03 15.77
CA GLU A 319 5.63 17.47 14.46
C GLU A 319 6.34 18.55 13.64
N ASP A 320 7.41 18.16 12.94
CA ASP A 320 8.09 19.05 12.00
C ASP A 320 7.39 19.02 10.64
N GLY A 321 6.85 20.16 10.21
CA GLY A 321 6.25 20.30 8.87
C GLY A 321 7.20 20.92 7.85
N ASP A 322 7.05 20.55 6.59
CA ASP A 322 7.70 21.23 5.46
C ASP A 322 7.05 22.60 5.28
N LYS A 323 7.80 23.64 5.64
CA LYS A 323 7.37 25.02 5.49
C LYS A 323 7.66 25.44 4.06
N ASP A 324 6.65 25.82 3.29
CA ASP A 324 6.93 26.62 2.11
C ASP A 324 7.33 28.04 2.56
N ASP A 325 8.20 28.69 1.79
CA ASP A 325 8.66 30.05 2.06
C ASP A 325 7.52 31.10 1.92
N ASP A 326 6.27 30.67 1.66
CA ASP A 326 5.12 31.51 1.31
C ASP A 326 4.05 31.60 2.42
N GLY A 327 4.13 30.78 3.47
CA GLY A 327 3.27 30.89 4.66
C GLY A 327 2.08 29.94 4.67
N GLU A 328 2.20 28.81 3.97
CA GLU A 328 1.29 27.66 4.03
C GLU A 328 1.97 26.46 4.72
N ILE A 329 1.15 25.54 5.22
CA ILE A 329 1.57 24.25 5.78
C ILE A 329 0.68 23.20 5.13
N VAL A 330 1.28 22.23 4.44
CA VAL A 330 0.57 21.10 3.84
C VAL A 330 0.80 19.87 4.71
N VAL A 331 -0.28 19.23 5.14
CA VAL A 331 -0.26 18.02 5.99
C VAL A 331 -1.18 16.96 5.38
N THR A 332 -0.88 15.68 5.60
CA THR A 332 -1.70 14.56 5.12
C THR A 332 -2.85 14.20 6.07
N SER A 333 -2.95 14.89 7.22
CA SER A 333 -3.99 14.70 8.23
C SER A 333 -4.31 16.01 8.97
N CYS A 334 -5.55 16.15 9.44
CA CYS A 334 -5.99 17.27 10.29
C CYS A 334 -5.99 16.95 11.80
N GLU A 335 -5.46 15.80 12.24
CA GLU A 335 -5.49 15.37 13.66
C GLU A 335 -4.85 16.39 14.61
N ASN A 336 -3.78 17.06 14.17
CA ASN A 336 -3.06 18.08 14.93
C ASN A 336 -3.72 19.48 14.87
N ALA A 337 -4.91 19.61 14.28
CA ALA A 337 -5.64 20.87 14.25
C ALA A 337 -6.42 21.14 15.54
N PHE A 338 -6.62 22.43 15.84
CA PHE A 338 -7.37 22.93 16.98
C PHE A 338 -8.49 23.87 16.52
N ILE A 339 -9.70 23.65 17.02
CA ILE A 339 -10.88 24.46 16.73
C ILE A 339 -11.04 25.50 17.82
N PHE A 340 -11.03 26.77 17.43
CA PHE A 340 -11.23 27.89 18.36
C PHE A 340 -12.69 28.33 18.35
N GLU A 341 -13.45 28.01 19.38
CA GLU A 341 -14.88 28.33 19.46
C GLU A 341 -15.12 29.52 20.39
N ARG A 342 -15.85 30.53 19.92
CA ARG A 342 -16.09 31.75 20.68
C ARG A 342 -17.14 31.52 21.77
N VAL A 343 -16.80 31.94 22.98
CA VAL A 343 -17.65 31.86 24.17
C VAL A 343 -17.67 33.20 24.92
N ASP A 344 -18.55 33.33 25.91
CA ASP A 344 -18.58 34.51 26.76
C ASP A 344 -17.22 34.73 27.43
N GLY A 345 -16.63 35.88 27.11
CA GLY A 345 -15.33 36.27 27.63
C GLY A 345 -14.12 35.69 26.89
N GLY A 346 -14.22 34.90 25.83
CA GLY A 346 -13.03 34.44 25.11
C GLY A 346 -13.30 33.34 24.09
N TYR A 347 -12.41 32.35 24.06
CA TYR A 347 -12.51 31.17 23.21
C TYR A 347 -12.29 29.91 24.05
N THR A 348 -13.00 28.84 23.73
CA THR A 348 -12.57 27.48 24.03
C THR A 348 -11.64 27.01 22.90
N ILE A 349 -10.69 26.14 23.23
CA ILE A 349 -9.78 25.52 22.26
C ILE A 349 -10.06 24.03 22.31
N LYS A 350 -10.55 23.48 21.21
CA LYS A 350 -10.98 22.08 21.06
C LYS A 350 -10.01 21.36 20.13
N GLN A 351 -9.58 20.14 20.44
CA GLN A 351 -8.73 19.34 19.56
C GLN A 351 -9.61 18.78 18.43
N ALA A 352 -9.17 18.86 17.18
CA ALA A 352 -9.92 18.35 16.04
C ALA A 352 -9.95 16.81 16.03
N SER A 353 -8.90 16.17 16.52
CA SER A 353 -8.74 14.70 16.59
C SER A 353 -9.83 13.99 17.39
N ASP A 354 -10.19 14.49 18.57
CA ASP A 354 -11.11 13.79 19.49
C ASP A 354 -12.22 14.68 20.08
N GLY A 355 -12.23 15.97 19.70
CA GLY A 355 -13.20 16.95 20.16
C GLY A 355 -13.09 17.35 21.65
N SER A 356 -12.02 16.97 22.33
CA SER A 356 -11.76 17.37 23.72
C SER A 356 -11.26 18.82 23.80
N TYR A 357 -11.42 19.46 24.96
CA TYR A 357 -11.02 20.86 25.18
C TYR A 357 -9.71 20.97 25.97
N LEU A 358 -8.83 21.85 25.51
CA LEU A 358 -7.68 22.29 26.29
C LEU A 358 -8.13 23.23 27.41
N TYR A 359 -7.69 22.93 28.63
CA TYR A 359 -7.92 23.76 29.81
C TYR A 359 -6.70 23.76 30.74
N GLN A 360 -6.72 24.63 31.75
CA GLN A 360 -5.63 24.69 32.72
C GLN A 360 -6.10 24.84 34.17
N THR A 361 -5.45 24.11 35.07
CA THR A 361 -5.66 24.16 36.52
C THR A 361 -4.64 25.03 37.26
N GLY A 362 -3.56 25.46 36.60
CA GLY A 362 -2.53 26.33 37.17
C GLY A 362 -1.34 25.61 37.82
N SER A 363 -1.50 24.34 38.21
CA SER A 363 -0.50 23.55 38.94
C SER A 363 0.82 23.36 38.20
N TYR A 364 0.75 23.16 36.90
CA TYR A 364 1.92 22.94 36.03
C TYR A 364 1.89 23.89 34.84
N ASN A 365 2.99 23.92 34.08
CA ASN A 365 3.09 24.68 32.83
C ASN A 365 2.66 23.85 31.60
N SER A 366 2.00 22.71 31.84
CA SER A 366 1.36 21.86 30.85
C SER A 366 -0.14 22.18 30.72
N PHE A 367 -0.78 21.56 29.75
CA PHE A 367 -2.21 21.61 29.49
C PHE A 367 -2.92 20.42 30.13
N ASN A 368 -4.22 20.56 30.37
CA ASN A 368 -5.10 19.45 30.73
C ASN A 368 -6.15 19.32 29.62
N VAL A 369 -6.67 18.11 29.43
CA VAL A 369 -7.60 17.77 28.36
C VAL A 369 -8.86 17.16 28.96
N ALA A 370 -10.03 17.61 28.51
CA ALA A 370 -11.31 17.02 28.91
C ALA A 370 -12.40 17.33 27.90
N SER A 371 -13.38 16.44 27.76
CA SER A 371 -14.54 16.66 26.88
C SER A 371 -15.48 17.78 27.35
N ASN A 372 -15.51 18.09 28.65
CA ASN A 372 -16.27 19.24 29.18
C ASN A 372 -15.70 19.78 30.51
N PRO A 373 -14.57 20.50 30.48
CA PRO A 373 -13.99 21.08 31.68
C PRO A 373 -14.92 22.11 32.33
N ALA A 374 -15.06 22.02 33.66
CA ALA A 374 -15.94 22.92 34.43
C ALA A 374 -15.33 24.32 34.60
N GLU A 375 -14.01 24.41 34.72
CA GLU A 375 -13.25 25.65 34.89
C GLU A 375 -11.96 25.64 34.05
N GLY A 376 -11.31 26.80 33.91
CA GLY A 376 -10.02 26.90 33.23
C GLY A 376 -10.06 26.64 31.72
N LYS A 377 -11.23 26.52 31.09
CA LYS A 377 -11.38 26.22 29.66
C LYS A 377 -11.42 27.42 28.73
N VAL A 378 -11.53 28.63 29.29
CA VAL A 378 -11.66 29.87 28.52
C VAL A 378 -10.30 30.51 28.33
N TRP A 379 -9.95 30.81 27.09
CA TRP A 379 -8.70 31.42 26.66
C TRP A 379 -8.97 32.78 26.01
N SER A 380 -8.10 33.75 26.23
CA SER A 380 -8.05 34.96 25.41
C SER A 380 -7.04 34.77 24.29
N VAL A 381 -7.45 35.03 23.05
CA VAL A 381 -6.58 34.92 21.87
C VAL A 381 -6.36 36.33 21.32
N GLN A 382 -5.11 36.80 21.35
CA GLN A 382 -4.75 38.18 20.98
C GLN A 382 -3.66 38.17 19.90
N ALA A 383 -4.00 38.63 18.70
CA ALA A 383 -3.02 38.83 17.64
C ALA A 383 -1.99 39.91 18.01
N GLN A 384 -0.73 39.69 17.66
CA GLN A 384 0.39 40.60 17.86
C GLN A 384 0.79 41.26 16.52
N ASN A 385 1.65 42.28 16.56
CA ASN A 385 2.07 43.02 15.36
C ASN A 385 2.96 42.21 14.41
N ASP A 386 3.55 41.11 14.88
CA ASP A 386 4.42 40.20 14.13
C ASP A 386 3.67 38.96 13.60
N ASN A 387 2.32 38.99 13.61
CA ASN A 387 1.42 37.88 13.26
C ASN A 387 1.45 36.68 14.22
N SER A 388 2.17 36.75 15.33
CA SER A 388 2.03 35.77 16.41
C SER A 388 0.74 36.00 17.22
N PHE A 389 0.33 35.00 18.00
CA PHE A 389 -0.83 35.05 18.87
C PHE A 389 -0.43 34.82 20.33
N LYS A 390 -0.86 35.74 21.20
CA LYS A 390 -0.81 35.53 22.64
C LYS A 390 -2.09 34.84 23.10
N ILE A 391 -2.01 33.52 23.28
CA ILE A 391 -3.12 32.67 23.71
C ILE A 391 -3.00 32.45 25.22
N THR A 392 -3.84 33.14 26.02
CA THR A 392 -3.74 33.16 27.49
C THR A 392 -4.93 32.50 28.15
N ASN A 393 -4.70 31.55 29.05
CA ASN A 393 -5.75 30.97 29.87
C ASN A 393 -6.32 32.02 30.82
N LYS A 394 -7.63 32.26 30.80
CA LYS A 394 -8.24 33.33 31.60
C LYS A 394 -8.28 33.03 33.09
N ALA A 395 -8.40 31.76 33.48
CA ALA A 395 -8.53 31.41 34.90
C ALA A 395 -7.20 31.58 35.65
N VAL A 396 -6.08 31.27 34.99
CA VAL A 396 -4.77 31.19 35.66
C VAL A 396 -3.72 32.15 35.10
N GLY A 397 -4.01 32.86 34.00
CA GLY A 397 -3.16 33.92 33.47
C GLY A 397 -1.86 33.46 32.81
N LYS A 398 -1.70 32.17 32.53
CA LYS A 398 -0.58 31.62 31.77
C LYS A 398 -0.90 31.57 30.28
N PHE A 399 0.11 31.70 29.42
CA PHE A 399 -0.04 31.76 27.97
C PHE A 399 0.85 30.77 27.24
N VAL A 400 0.34 30.29 26.10
CA VAL A 400 0.99 29.34 25.21
C VAL A 400 2.22 29.97 24.57
N GLN A 401 3.34 29.25 24.61
CA GLN A 401 4.56 29.56 23.88
C GLN A 401 5.30 28.27 23.54
N TYR A 402 5.95 28.25 22.38
CA TYR A 402 6.94 27.24 22.02
C TYR A 402 8.25 27.51 22.75
N ASN A 403 9.06 26.48 22.99
CA ASN A 403 10.39 26.64 23.56
C ASN A 403 11.41 25.72 22.89
N ASP A 404 12.45 26.31 22.29
CA ASP A 404 13.49 25.59 21.55
C ASP A 404 14.23 24.56 22.40
N ASP A 405 14.44 24.82 23.69
CA ASP A 405 15.19 23.92 24.58
C ASP A 405 14.41 22.63 24.88
N TYR A 406 13.07 22.69 24.80
CA TYR A 406 12.19 21.58 25.15
C TYR A 406 11.48 20.97 23.95
N SER A 407 11.60 21.55 22.76
CA SER A 407 10.90 21.15 21.54
C SER A 407 9.40 20.90 21.76
N THR A 408 8.75 21.73 22.60
CA THR A 408 7.33 21.57 22.98
C THR A 408 6.68 22.93 23.17
N PHE A 409 5.35 22.97 23.06
CA PHE A 409 4.57 24.11 23.55
C PHE A 409 4.14 23.88 25.00
N GLY A 410 4.26 24.94 25.81
CA GLY A 410 3.76 24.97 27.18
C GLY A 410 3.03 26.27 27.50
N SER A 411 2.39 26.31 28.67
CA SER A 411 1.63 27.45 29.17
C SER A 411 2.30 28.08 30.39
N TYR A 412 2.87 29.27 30.23
CA TYR A 412 3.67 29.95 31.28
C TYR A 412 3.15 31.35 31.59
N SER A 413 3.42 31.85 32.80
CA SER A 413 3.02 33.21 33.23
C SER A 413 3.91 34.32 32.65
N THR A 414 5.09 33.98 32.15
CA THR A 414 6.08 34.89 31.56
C THR A 414 6.73 34.25 30.34
N MET A 415 7.28 35.07 29.45
CA MET A 415 8.07 34.55 28.32
C MET A 415 9.33 33.86 28.85
N GLN A 416 9.62 32.67 28.35
CA GLN A 416 10.81 31.89 28.69
C GLN A 416 12.01 32.34 27.83
N LYS A 417 13.23 31.97 28.26
CA LYS A 417 14.50 32.45 27.68
C LYS A 417 14.71 32.09 26.20
N TYR A 418 14.02 31.06 25.71
CA TYR A 418 13.97 30.64 24.30
C TYR A 418 12.51 30.43 23.87
N GLY A 419 11.62 31.22 24.49
CA GLY A 419 10.19 31.15 24.26
C GLY A 419 9.77 32.00 23.07
N SER A 420 8.93 31.45 22.18
CA SER A 420 8.30 32.18 21.10
C SER A 420 6.78 32.01 21.13
N LEU A 421 6.03 33.06 20.74
CA LEU A 421 4.58 32.96 20.63
C LEU A 421 4.21 32.17 19.36
N PRO A 422 3.16 31.34 19.41
CA PRO A 422 2.71 30.61 18.22
C PRO A 422 2.12 31.55 17.18
N MET A 423 2.23 31.17 15.91
CA MET A 423 1.36 31.60 14.83
C MET A 423 0.19 30.62 14.70
N LEU A 424 -0.91 31.09 14.10
CA LEU A 424 -2.05 30.24 13.77
C LEU A 424 -2.19 30.15 12.26
N TYR A 425 -2.40 28.94 11.76
CA TYR A 425 -2.65 28.66 10.36
C TYR A 425 -4.05 28.08 10.24
N GLU A 426 -4.96 28.79 9.56
CA GLU A 426 -6.34 28.34 9.32
C GLU A 426 -6.37 27.35 8.16
N LEU A 427 -7.15 26.28 8.28
CA LEU A 427 -7.40 25.39 7.15
C LEU A 427 -8.00 26.21 5.99
N ASP A 428 -7.36 26.20 4.81
CA ASP A 428 -7.85 26.90 3.63
C ASP A 428 -9.03 26.15 3.02
N GLY A 429 -10.23 26.46 3.51
CA GLY A 429 -11.46 25.77 3.19
C GLY A 429 -12.45 25.79 4.35
N GLU A 430 -13.58 25.11 4.22
CA GLU A 430 -14.21 24.55 5.42
C GLU A 430 -13.39 23.33 5.86
N LEU A 431 -13.49 22.90 7.12
CA LEU A 431 -13.47 21.46 7.36
C LEU A 431 -14.70 20.91 6.62
N VAL A 432 -14.58 20.81 5.31
CA VAL A 432 -15.07 19.62 4.67
C VAL A 432 -14.19 18.57 5.33
N VAL A 433 -14.78 17.64 6.07
CA VAL A 433 -14.18 16.32 6.09
C VAL A 433 -14.19 15.95 4.61
N GLU A 434 -13.19 16.37 3.85
CA GLU A 434 -12.94 15.72 2.60
C GLU A 434 -12.56 14.32 3.08
N GLN A 435 -13.50 13.40 2.94
CA GLN A 435 -13.16 12.02 2.68
C GLN A 435 -12.18 11.99 1.50
N PRO A 436 -11.40 10.91 1.31
CA PRO A 436 -10.57 10.72 0.14
C PRO A 436 -11.28 11.24 -1.10
N LYS A 437 -10.53 11.92 -1.98
CA LYS A 437 -11.10 12.42 -3.23
C LYS A 437 -11.55 11.19 -4.02
N ALA A 438 -12.85 10.92 -3.96
CA ALA A 438 -13.48 9.74 -4.51
C ALA A 438 -13.13 9.60 -5.99
N THR A 439 -12.32 8.58 -6.31
CA THR A 439 -12.38 7.94 -7.61
C THR A 439 -13.76 7.30 -7.67
N SER A 440 -14.64 7.78 -8.54
CA SER A 440 -15.97 7.18 -8.72
C SER A 440 -15.81 5.81 -9.39
N SER A 441 -15.41 4.80 -8.63
CA SER A 441 -15.51 3.41 -9.05
C SER A 441 -16.90 2.94 -8.64
N ARG A 442 -17.84 3.13 -9.56
CA ARG A 442 -19.19 2.58 -9.48
C ARG A 442 -19.10 1.08 -9.17
N THR A 443 -19.21 0.76 -7.89
CA THR A 443 -18.66 -0.49 -7.32
C THR A 443 -19.47 -1.69 -7.79
N LYS A 444 -18.78 -2.68 -8.37
CA LYS A 444 -19.38 -3.99 -8.66
C LYS A 444 -19.52 -4.76 -7.35
N VAL A 445 -20.73 -5.27 -7.10
CA VAL A 445 -21.25 -5.85 -5.85
C VAL A 445 -20.49 -7.09 -5.30
N VAL A 446 -19.21 -6.97 -4.95
CA VAL A 446 -18.46 -8.05 -4.29
C VAL A 446 -17.88 -7.54 -2.99
N ASP A 447 -18.34 -8.13 -1.88
CA ASP A 447 -17.78 -7.98 -0.52
C ASP A 447 -17.92 -6.60 0.16
N LEU A 448 -18.98 -5.84 -0.17
CA LEU A 448 -19.33 -4.57 0.48
C LEU A 448 -19.42 -4.63 2.02
N ASP A 449 -19.67 -5.81 2.60
CA ASP A 449 -19.84 -6.01 4.03
C ASP A 449 -18.52 -6.19 4.81
N LEU A 450 -17.36 -6.24 4.16
CA LEU A 450 -16.09 -6.43 4.86
C LEU A 450 -15.65 -5.13 5.55
N PRO A 451 -15.49 -5.10 6.88
CA PRO A 451 -15.01 -3.90 7.55
C PRO A 451 -13.50 -3.71 7.36
N ALA A 452 -13.06 -2.45 7.22
CA ALA A 452 -11.67 -2.09 7.37
C ALA A 452 -11.31 -1.86 8.85
N VAL A 453 -10.06 -2.19 9.20
CA VAL A 453 -9.52 -2.02 10.55
C VAL A 453 -8.64 -0.78 10.56
N LYS A 454 -9.09 0.29 11.24
CA LYS A 454 -8.41 1.60 11.25
C LYS A 454 -6.98 1.51 11.81
N ASP A 455 -6.74 0.62 12.78
CA ASP A 455 -5.40 0.27 13.27
C ASP A 455 -5.31 -1.23 13.63
N LYS A 456 -4.57 -2.00 12.83
CA LYS A 456 -4.37 -3.45 13.06
C LYS A 456 -3.53 -3.76 14.29
N SER A 457 -2.73 -2.81 14.78
CA SER A 457 -1.87 -3.02 15.96
C SER A 457 -2.68 -3.17 17.26
N LEU A 458 -3.93 -2.70 17.27
CA LEU A 458 -4.87 -2.84 18.39
C LEU A 458 -5.36 -4.28 18.59
N TYR A 459 -5.22 -5.14 17.58
CA TYR A 459 -5.75 -6.51 17.56
C TYR A 459 -4.68 -7.53 17.13
N PRO A 460 -3.56 -7.65 17.86
CA PRO A 460 -2.40 -8.44 17.43
C PRO A 460 -2.67 -9.94 17.37
N ASP A 461 -3.65 -10.43 18.14
CA ASP A 461 -4.03 -11.85 18.22
C ASP A 461 -5.29 -12.17 17.38
N ALA A 462 -5.77 -11.19 16.61
CA ALA A 462 -6.94 -11.33 15.75
C ALA A 462 -6.57 -11.70 14.31
N GLN A 463 -7.39 -12.58 13.72
CA GLN A 463 -7.20 -13.08 12.37
C GLN A 463 -8.51 -13.06 11.59
N VAL A 464 -8.41 -12.81 10.29
CA VAL A 464 -9.55 -12.90 9.36
C VAL A 464 -9.72 -14.35 8.93
N VAL A 465 -10.95 -14.88 9.07
CA VAL A 465 -11.29 -16.26 8.74
C VAL A 465 -12.47 -16.28 7.79
N ASN A 466 -12.24 -16.78 6.58
CA ASN A 466 -13.25 -16.89 5.53
C ASN A 466 -13.90 -18.26 5.55
N MET A 467 -15.23 -18.28 5.68
CA MET A 467 -16.02 -19.49 5.61
C MET A 467 -16.62 -19.62 4.23
N VAL A 468 -16.26 -20.68 3.52
CA VAL A 468 -16.65 -20.93 2.13
C VAL A 468 -17.46 -22.21 2.02
N VAL A 469 -18.47 -22.21 1.17
CA VAL A 469 -19.25 -23.38 0.74
C VAL A 469 -19.38 -23.28 -0.77
N ASP A 470 -19.01 -24.34 -1.51
CA ASP A 470 -19.12 -24.38 -2.98
C ASP A 470 -18.50 -23.17 -3.71
N ASN A 471 -17.29 -22.76 -3.29
CA ASN A 471 -16.58 -21.57 -3.80
C ASN A 471 -17.31 -20.23 -3.59
N GLN A 472 -18.36 -20.19 -2.75
CA GLN A 472 -19.04 -18.97 -2.33
C GLN A 472 -18.79 -18.68 -0.86
N ARG A 473 -18.53 -17.41 -0.55
CA ARG A 473 -18.37 -16.94 0.84
C ARG A 473 -19.71 -17.07 1.57
N ASN A 474 -19.72 -17.86 2.64
CA ASN A 474 -20.83 -17.93 3.57
C ASN A 474 -20.79 -16.75 4.55
N TYR A 475 -19.62 -16.52 5.15
CA TYR A 475 -19.31 -15.35 5.99
C TYR A 475 -17.80 -15.18 6.19
N THR A 476 -17.40 -13.99 6.63
CA THR A 476 -16.04 -13.70 7.10
C THR A 476 -16.09 -13.30 8.57
N ALA A 477 -15.15 -13.77 9.37
CA ALA A 477 -15.05 -13.42 10.79
C ALA A 477 -13.68 -12.82 11.11
N PHE A 478 -13.63 -11.81 11.98
CA PHE A 478 -12.40 -11.32 12.59
C PHE A 478 -12.31 -11.87 14.02
N TYR A 479 -11.56 -12.96 14.14
CA TYR A 479 -11.52 -13.80 15.33
C TYR A 479 -10.27 -13.54 16.16
N ASP A 480 -10.45 -13.13 17.41
CA ASP A 480 -9.38 -12.95 18.37
C ASP A 480 -9.14 -14.24 19.15
N THR A 481 -7.95 -14.83 18.96
CA THR A 481 -7.55 -16.10 19.56
C THR A 481 -7.26 -15.99 21.06
N SER A 482 -6.90 -14.80 21.54
CA SER A 482 -6.67 -14.53 22.97
C SER A 482 -7.99 -14.37 23.73
N LEU A 483 -9.00 -13.80 23.07
CA LEU A 483 -10.34 -13.56 23.62
C LEU A 483 -11.32 -14.71 23.34
N TYR A 484 -10.93 -15.67 22.51
CA TYR A 484 -11.75 -16.76 22.01
C TYR A 484 -13.07 -16.29 21.37
N THR A 485 -13.07 -15.10 20.77
CA THR A 485 -14.29 -14.35 20.38
C THR A 485 -14.09 -13.70 19.02
N SER A 486 -15.10 -13.80 18.15
CA SER A 486 -15.15 -12.97 16.94
C SER A 486 -15.58 -11.55 17.32
N LEU A 487 -14.74 -10.57 17.02
CA LEU A 487 -15.03 -9.15 17.24
C LEU A 487 -16.11 -8.67 16.28
N TRP A 488 -16.04 -9.11 15.03
CA TRP A 488 -17.10 -8.97 14.05
C TRP A 488 -17.19 -10.19 13.13
N VAL A 489 -18.38 -10.35 12.53
CA VAL A 489 -18.70 -11.32 11.49
C VAL A 489 -19.52 -10.61 10.41
N ALA A 490 -19.04 -10.67 9.17
CA ALA A 490 -19.62 -10.04 7.99
C ALA A 490 -20.26 -11.10 7.08
N TYR A 491 -21.49 -10.83 6.63
CA TYR A 491 -22.20 -11.70 5.73
C TYR A 491 -23.33 -11.00 4.95
N THR A 492 -23.60 -11.49 3.73
CA THR A 492 -24.80 -11.12 2.96
C THR A 492 -26.00 -11.98 3.37
N LEU A 493 -27.21 -11.43 3.23
CA LEU A 493 -28.45 -12.16 3.48
C LEU A 493 -29.48 -11.85 2.39
N SER A 494 -30.07 -12.92 1.86
CA SER A 494 -31.11 -12.88 0.84
C SER A 494 -32.04 -14.08 1.04
N ALA A 495 -33.15 -14.11 0.30
CA ALA A 495 -34.14 -15.20 0.38
C ALA A 495 -33.50 -16.58 0.19
N ASP A 496 -32.55 -16.73 -0.74
CA ASP A 496 -31.93 -18.00 -1.10
C ASP A 496 -31.06 -18.62 0.01
N HIS A 497 -30.60 -17.81 0.96
CA HIS A 497 -29.88 -18.29 2.13
C HIS A 497 -30.81 -18.92 3.18
N MET A 498 -32.11 -18.63 3.12
CA MET A 498 -33.10 -19.00 4.12
C MET A 498 -34.04 -20.09 3.61
N GLY A 499 -34.48 -20.96 4.52
CA GLY A 499 -35.34 -22.09 4.20
C GLY A 499 -35.97 -22.70 5.44
N ASP A 500 -36.17 -24.02 5.42
CA ASP A 500 -36.83 -24.78 6.47
C ASP A 500 -35.99 -25.97 6.97
N ILE A 501 -34.69 -26.03 6.62
CA ILE A 501 -33.81 -27.11 7.05
C ILE A 501 -33.76 -27.16 8.59
N LYS A 502 -34.01 -28.35 9.13
CA LYS A 502 -34.03 -28.60 10.57
C LYS A 502 -32.71 -28.18 11.23
N ARG A 503 -32.85 -27.34 12.25
CA ARG A 503 -31.75 -26.85 13.10
C ARG A 503 -30.80 -27.99 13.53
N PRO A 504 -29.47 -27.84 13.34
CA PRO A 504 -28.46 -28.76 13.84
C PRO A 504 -28.57 -29.02 15.35
N GLY A 505 -28.29 -30.25 15.76
CA GLY A 505 -28.36 -30.68 17.16
C GLY A 505 -27.08 -30.48 17.97
N GLY A 506 -25.97 -30.18 17.30
CA GLY A 506 -24.64 -30.11 17.91
C GLY A 506 -23.82 -28.92 17.39
N TRP A 507 -22.75 -28.61 18.12
CA TRP A 507 -21.77 -27.59 17.80
C TRP A 507 -20.42 -28.25 17.55
N SER A 508 -19.58 -27.63 16.73
CA SER A 508 -18.24 -28.13 16.40
C SER A 508 -17.21 -27.02 16.40
N TYR A 509 -15.93 -27.38 16.48
CA TYR A 509 -14.86 -26.43 16.22
C TYR A 509 -14.88 -25.96 14.76
N ASN A 510 -14.42 -24.74 14.54
CA ASN A 510 -14.07 -24.25 13.22
C ASN A 510 -12.81 -25.01 12.74
N PRO A 511 -12.83 -25.68 11.57
CA PRO A 511 -11.71 -26.48 11.09
C PRO A 511 -10.50 -25.64 10.65
N TYR A 512 -10.66 -24.34 10.39
CA TYR A 512 -9.59 -23.45 9.94
C TYR A 512 -8.83 -22.77 11.09
N ILE A 513 -9.20 -23.06 12.34
CA ILE A 513 -8.56 -22.51 13.53
C ILE A 513 -8.16 -23.69 14.41
N SER A 514 -6.97 -23.63 15.02
CA SER A 514 -6.53 -24.68 15.95
C SER A 514 -7.52 -24.85 17.10
N THR A 515 -7.74 -26.09 17.54
CA THR A 515 -8.67 -26.37 18.65
C THR A 515 -8.20 -25.79 19.99
N SER A 516 -6.88 -25.57 20.14
CA SER A 516 -6.29 -24.86 21.29
C SER A 516 -6.75 -23.41 21.38
N ASP A 517 -7.03 -22.81 20.22
CA ASP A 517 -7.30 -21.37 20.08
C ASP A 517 -8.81 -21.10 20.05
N GLN A 518 -9.61 -22.10 20.43
CA GLN A 518 -11.07 -22.03 20.48
C GLN A 518 -11.58 -22.50 21.84
N VAL A 519 -12.68 -21.91 22.31
CA VAL A 519 -13.37 -22.37 23.51
C VAL A 519 -14.21 -23.63 23.22
N ASN A 520 -14.16 -24.64 24.09
CA ASN A 520 -14.95 -25.87 23.93
C ASN A 520 -16.43 -25.64 24.26
N LEU A 521 -17.25 -25.41 23.22
CA LEU A 521 -18.71 -25.29 23.32
C LEU A 521 -19.48 -26.40 22.57
N CYS A 522 -18.76 -27.45 22.15
CA CYS A 522 -19.29 -28.54 21.33
C CYS A 522 -20.41 -29.30 22.06
N SER A 523 -20.21 -29.58 23.35
CA SER A 523 -21.14 -30.38 24.16
C SER A 523 -22.03 -29.54 25.09
N ARG A 524 -21.49 -28.49 25.72
CA ARG A 524 -22.22 -27.66 26.69
C ARG A 524 -21.98 -26.17 26.47
N SER A 525 -22.86 -25.35 27.04
CA SER A 525 -22.77 -23.89 26.97
C SER A 525 -21.74 -23.33 27.96
N TYR A 526 -21.61 -22.01 27.96
CA TYR A 526 -20.96 -21.22 29.00
C TYR A 526 -21.58 -21.46 30.40
N ASN A 527 -20.80 -21.12 31.44
CA ASN A 527 -21.26 -21.01 32.82
C ASN A 527 -22.12 -19.75 33.03
N ASP A 528 -22.59 -19.54 34.26
CA ASP A 528 -23.30 -18.32 34.68
C ASP A 528 -24.57 -18.00 33.88
N ASP A 529 -25.24 -19.06 33.40
CA ASP A 529 -26.46 -19.02 32.60
C ASP A 529 -26.35 -18.27 31.25
N TYR A 530 -25.13 -18.06 30.76
CA TYR A 530 -24.89 -17.59 29.40
C TYR A 530 -25.15 -18.70 28.37
N SER A 531 -25.87 -18.35 27.31
CA SER A 531 -26.09 -19.23 26.17
C SER A 531 -24.99 -19.08 25.13
N ARG A 532 -24.93 -20.08 24.23
CA ARG A 532 -24.20 -20.00 22.97
C ARG A 532 -24.94 -19.03 22.02
N GLY A 533 -24.77 -17.74 22.27
CA GLY A 533 -25.33 -16.67 21.44
C GLY A 533 -24.68 -16.70 20.08
N HIS A 534 -25.47 -16.65 18.99
CA HIS A 534 -24.91 -16.64 17.65
C HIS A 534 -24.62 -15.21 17.22
N LEU A 535 -23.57 -15.02 16.43
CA LEU A 535 -23.38 -13.79 15.64
C LEU A 535 -24.21 -13.90 14.35
N ILE A 536 -24.00 -14.96 13.57
CA ILE A 536 -24.88 -15.35 12.46
C ILE A 536 -25.95 -16.33 12.93
N PRO A 537 -27.25 -15.97 12.90
CA PRO A 537 -28.30 -16.86 13.35
C PRO A 537 -28.52 -18.02 12.38
N ASN A 538 -28.78 -19.22 12.93
CA ASN A 538 -29.15 -20.42 12.16
C ASN A 538 -30.24 -20.16 11.10
N ALA A 539 -31.25 -19.34 11.43
CA ALA A 539 -32.36 -19.07 10.51
C ALA A 539 -31.97 -18.24 9.28
N SER A 540 -30.80 -17.59 9.30
CA SER A 540 -30.25 -16.84 8.16
C SER A 540 -29.47 -17.71 7.17
N ARG A 541 -29.29 -19.01 7.46
CA ARG A 541 -28.53 -19.96 6.62
C ARG A 541 -29.21 -21.32 6.41
N ASN A 542 -30.45 -21.49 6.86
CA ASN A 542 -31.15 -22.77 6.81
C ASN A 542 -31.77 -23.12 5.44
N GLY A 543 -31.38 -22.44 4.37
CA GLY A 543 -31.63 -22.86 2.98
C GLY A 543 -30.55 -23.81 2.42
N ASN A 544 -29.32 -23.74 2.94
CA ASN A 544 -28.20 -24.60 2.56
C ASN A 544 -27.62 -25.30 3.80
N ARG A 545 -27.51 -26.64 3.75
CA ARG A 545 -27.10 -27.42 4.93
C ARG A 545 -25.67 -27.12 5.38
N ASP A 546 -24.74 -26.95 4.46
CA ASP A 546 -23.33 -26.76 4.79
C ASP A 546 -23.12 -25.35 5.35
N MET A 547 -23.76 -24.33 4.76
CA MET A 547 -23.78 -22.98 5.32
C MET A 547 -24.42 -22.95 6.71
N GLN A 548 -25.54 -23.67 6.90
CA GLN A 548 -26.20 -23.80 8.20
C GLN A 548 -25.28 -24.43 9.25
N LEU A 549 -24.55 -25.49 8.92
CA LEU A 549 -23.63 -26.16 9.84
C LEU A 549 -22.51 -25.23 10.30
N GLN A 550 -21.98 -24.38 9.42
CA GLN A 550 -20.96 -23.38 9.76
C GLN A 550 -21.45 -22.32 10.76
N THR A 551 -22.77 -22.09 10.89
CA THR A 551 -23.33 -21.21 11.95
C THR A 551 -23.23 -21.82 13.36
N PHE A 552 -22.96 -23.12 13.46
CA PHE A 552 -22.77 -23.86 14.74
C PHE A 552 -21.29 -24.09 15.06
N TYR A 553 -20.40 -23.35 14.41
CA TYR A 553 -19.01 -23.29 14.83
C TYR A 553 -18.87 -22.46 16.10
N VAL A 554 -18.05 -22.94 17.03
CA VAL A 554 -17.88 -22.27 18.33
C VAL A 554 -17.34 -20.84 18.18
N THR A 555 -16.64 -20.52 17.08
CA THR A 555 -16.15 -19.16 16.77
C THR A 555 -17.24 -18.19 16.31
N ASN A 556 -18.41 -18.69 15.90
CA ASN A 556 -19.62 -17.89 15.67
C ASN A 556 -20.45 -17.75 16.97
N SER A 557 -19.88 -18.09 18.14
CA SER A 557 -20.58 -18.01 19.42
C SER A 557 -19.92 -17.08 20.42
N VAL A 558 -20.75 -16.31 21.12
CA VAL A 558 -20.34 -15.41 22.21
C VAL A 558 -21.28 -15.58 23.41
N PRO A 559 -20.81 -15.36 24.66
CA PRO A 559 -21.65 -15.48 25.85
C PRO A 559 -22.81 -14.49 25.79
N GLN A 560 -24.06 -14.99 25.68
CA GLN A 560 -25.24 -14.13 25.65
C GLN A 560 -26.23 -14.41 26.78
N ILE A 561 -26.80 -13.35 27.36
CA ILE A 561 -27.90 -13.49 28.32
C ILE A 561 -29.08 -14.14 27.61
N GLN A 562 -29.48 -15.34 28.05
CA GLN A 562 -30.48 -16.11 27.30
C GLN A 562 -31.86 -15.45 27.31
N ASN A 563 -32.35 -15.08 28.49
CA ASN A 563 -33.70 -14.57 28.67
C ASN A 563 -33.73 -13.03 28.56
N GLY A 564 -34.45 -12.51 27.56
CA GLY A 564 -34.63 -11.08 27.36
C GLY A 564 -33.55 -10.39 26.51
N PHE A 565 -32.41 -11.04 26.23
CA PHE A 565 -31.43 -10.58 25.23
C PHE A 565 -31.41 -11.51 24.01
N ASN A 566 -30.76 -12.68 24.09
CA ASN A 566 -30.64 -13.64 22.96
C ASN A 566 -32.01 -14.09 22.45
N GLY A 567 -32.82 -14.74 23.29
CA GLY A 567 -34.21 -15.11 22.97
C GLY A 567 -35.20 -13.94 23.10
N GLY A 568 -34.70 -12.71 23.04
CA GLY A 568 -35.44 -11.48 23.30
C GLY A 568 -35.21 -10.47 22.20
N ILE A 569 -34.60 -9.34 22.54
CA ILE A 569 -34.40 -8.22 21.61
C ILE A 569 -33.52 -8.60 20.42
N TRP A 570 -32.51 -9.44 20.62
CA TRP A 570 -31.58 -9.87 19.58
C TRP A 570 -32.31 -10.72 18.52
N GLN A 571 -33.04 -11.76 18.95
CA GLN A 571 -33.89 -12.55 18.06
C GLN A 571 -34.92 -11.71 17.30
N ARG A 572 -35.52 -10.69 17.94
CA ARG A 572 -36.48 -9.80 17.27
C ARG A 572 -35.82 -8.98 16.17
N LEU A 573 -34.62 -8.46 16.39
CA LEU A 573 -33.82 -7.78 15.37
C LEU A 573 -33.47 -8.75 14.23
N GLU A 574 -32.94 -9.94 14.55
CA GLU A 574 -32.60 -10.96 13.54
C GLU A 574 -33.81 -11.33 12.67
N SER A 575 -34.99 -11.50 13.29
CA SER A 575 -36.23 -11.82 12.58
C SER A 575 -36.69 -10.66 11.68
N ALA A 576 -36.48 -9.42 12.11
CA ALA A 576 -36.83 -8.24 11.33
C ALA A 576 -35.91 -8.10 10.09
N LEU A 577 -34.61 -8.31 10.25
CA LEU A 577 -33.63 -8.32 9.15
C LEU A 577 -33.89 -9.47 8.17
N GLN A 578 -34.22 -10.67 8.68
CA GLN A 578 -34.67 -11.78 7.84
C GLN A 578 -35.91 -11.41 7.03
N GLY A 579 -36.85 -10.67 7.62
CA GLY A 579 -38.04 -10.18 6.91
C GLY A 579 -37.75 -9.20 5.77
N VAL A 580 -36.73 -8.35 5.92
CA VAL A 580 -36.22 -7.49 4.83
C VAL A 580 -35.55 -8.35 3.76
N ALA A 581 -34.69 -9.27 4.18
CA ALA A 581 -33.93 -10.12 3.28
C ALA A 581 -34.76 -11.11 2.43
N GLN A 582 -36.04 -11.31 2.78
CA GLN A 582 -37.00 -12.05 1.95
C GLN A 582 -37.43 -11.27 0.69
N GLN A 583 -37.22 -9.95 0.66
CA GLN A 583 -37.65 -9.07 -0.43
C GLN A 583 -36.46 -8.60 -1.28
N GLU A 584 -35.30 -8.43 -0.66
CA GLU A 584 -34.08 -7.89 -1.29
C GLU A 584 -32.83 -8.47 -0.61
N SER A 585 -31.67 -8.32 -1.24
CA SER A 585 -30.39 -8.69 -0.62
C SER A 585 -29.89 -7.57 0.28
N ILE A 586 -29.42 -7.92 1.48
CA ILE A 586 -28.82 -6.98 2.44
C ILE A 586 -27.44 -7.43 2.88
N TYR A 587 -26.60 -6.48 3.24
CA TYR A 587 -25.25 -6.69 3.78
C TYR A 587 -25.31 -6.49 5.29
N ILE A 588 -24.71 -7.40 6.07
CA ILE A 588 -24.77 -7.36 7.53
C ILE A 588 -23.39 -7.57 8.10
N VAL A 589 -22.96 -6.66 8.98
CA VAL A 589 -21.86 -6.91 9.91
C VAL A 589 -22.42 -6.95 11.32
N THR A 590 -22.04 -7.97 12.08
CA THR A 590 -22.46 -8.12 13.46
C THR A 590 -21.27 -8.39 14.34
N GLY A 591 -21.26 -7.81 15.54
CA GLY A 591 -20.11 -7.95 16.39
C GLY A 591 -20.40 -7.68 17.85
N VAL A 592 -19.33 -7.69 18.61
CA VAL A 592 -19.33 -7.41 20.04
C VAL A 592 -18.29 -6.35 20.35
N SER A 593 -18.56 -5.58 21.41
CA SER A 593 -17.59 -4.64 21.94
C SER A 593 -17.49 -4.80 23.46
N PHE A 594 -16.26 -4.77 23.96
CA PHE A 594 -15.97 -4.85 25.39
C PHE A 594 -16.01 -3.47 26.07
N SER A 595 -15.86 -2.40 25.29
CA SER A 595 -15.94 -1.01 25.72
C SER A 595 -16.15 -0.13 24.50
N LYS A 596 -16.90 0.97 24.64
CA LYS A 596 -16.84 2.03 23.61
C LYS A 596 -15.45 2.65 23.60
N ALA A 597 -15.02 3.20 22.47
CA ALA A 597 -13.85 4.07 22.42
C ALA A 597 -13.93 5.11 23.57
N GLN A 598 -12.82 5.29 24.29
CA GLN A 598 -12.69 6.19 25.44
C GLN A 598 -13.50 5.80 26.71
N GLU A 599 -14.24 4.68 26.71
CA GLU A 599 -14.97 4.20 27.88
C GLU A 599 -14.14 3.23 28.73
N LYS A 600 -13.98 3.53 30.03
CA LYS A 600 -13.45 2.57 31.00
C LYS A 600 -14.60 1.80 31.66
N ARG A 601 -14.97 0.66 31.06
CA ARG A 601 -15.98 -0.27 31.61
C ARG A 601 -15.32 -1.55 32.10
N SER A 602 -15.75 -2.04 33.26
CA SER A 602 -15.24 -3.31 33.80
C SER A 602 -15.62 -4.47 32.90
N LEU A 603 -14.66 -5.36 32.62
CA LEU A 603 -14.89 -6.57 31.83
C LEU A 603 -15.12 -7.78 32.74
N ASN A 604 -16.27 -8.42 32.58
CA ASN A 604 -16.56 -9.69 33.24
C ASN A 604 -16.08 -10.86 32.39
N TYR A 605 -15.87 -12.01 33.02
CA TYR A 605 -15.43 -13.23 32.35
C TYR A 605 -16.26 -14.41 32.82
N THR A 606 -16.46 -15.36 31.92
CA THR A 606 -17.03 -16.68 32.21
C THR A 606 -16.10 -17.76 31.67
N THR A 607 -16.48 -19.03 31.82
CA THR A 607 -15.82 -20.18 31.20
C THR A 607 -16.86 -21.07 30.54
N ALA A 608 -16.46 -21.94 29.61
CA ALA A 608 -17.34 -23.01 29.17
C ALA A 608 -17.50 -24.09 30.25
N LYS A 609 -18.64 -24.79 30.29
CA LYS A 609 -18.87 -25.87 31.27
C LYS A 609 -17.90 -27.04 31.16
N ASP A 610 -17.28 -27.21 29.99
CA ASP A 610 -16.32 -28.27 29.64
C ASP A 610 -14.94 -27.73 29.24
N ASP A 611 -14.64 -26.48 29.59
CA ASP A 611 -13.33 -25.86 29.33
C ASP A 611 -12.89 -25.01 30.54
N SER A 612 -11.57 -24.82 30.67
CA SER A 612 -10.98 -23.94 31.66
C SER A 612 -10.62 -22.55 31.11
N LYS A 613 -10.67 -22.37 29.79
CA LYS A 613 -10.44 -21.08 29.13
C LYS A 613 -11.41 -20.02 29.63
N ARG A 614 -10.87 -18.86 30.00
CA ARG A 614 -11.64 -17.68 30.40
C ARG A 614 -12.04 -16.91 29.16
N VAL A 615 -13.34 -16.74 28.97
CA VAL A 615 -13.92 -15.99 27.85
C VAL A 615 -14.50 -14.69 28.39
N PRO A 616 -14.14 -13.52 27.83
CA PRO A 616 -14.73 -12.26 28.22
C PRO A 616 -16.23 -12.24 27.87
N VAL A 617 -17.03 -11.67 28.76
CA VAL A 617 -18.46 -11.42 28.51
C VAL A 617 -18.56 -10.03 27.88
N PRO A 618 -19.05 -9.89 26.64
CA PRO A 618 -19.15 -8.60 25.99
C PRO A 618 -20.05 -7.62 26.75
N ASN A 619 -19.63 -6.36 26.82
CA ASN A 619 -20.47 -5.30 27.38
C ASN A 619 -21.53 -4.82 26.37
N TYR A 620 -21.22 -4.93 25.08
CA TYR A 620 -22.06 -4.46 23.99
C TYR A 620 -22.12 -5.45 22.83
N PHE A 621 -23.21 -5.37 22.10
CA PHE A 621 -23.50 -6.11 20.88
C PHE A 621 -24.02 -5.16 19.83
N TYR A 622 -23.63 -5.37 18.58
CA TYR A 622 -24.08 -4.53 17.49
C TYR A 622 -24.35 -5.29 16.19
N LYS A 623 -25.18 -4.66 15.35
CA LYS A 623 -25.35 -5.00 13.94
C LYS A 623 -25.38 -3.71 13.14
N VAL A 624 -24.62 -3.66 12.05
CA VAL A 624 -24.75 -2.63 11.01
C VAL A 624 -25.25 -3.33 9.75
N VAL A 625 -26.16 -2.68 9.04
CA VAL A 625 -26.88 -3.28 7.92
C VAL A 625 -26.97 -2.28 6.79
N LEU A 626 -26.72 -2.73 5.56
CA LEU A 626 -26.74 -1.91 4.35
C LEU A 626 -27.67 -2.52 3.29
N LYS A 627 -28.42 -1.66 2.61
CA LYS A 627 -29.10 -1.91 1.33
C LYS A 627 -28.45 -1.04 0.26
N VAL A 628 -28.45 -1.54 -0.98
CA VAL A 628 -27.89 -0.82 -2.13
C VAL A 628 -28.88 -0.85 -3.31
N GLU A 629 -28.89 0.23 -4.07
CA GLU A 629 -29.56 0.33 -5.36
C GLU A 629 -28.46 0.26 -6.41
N THR A 630 -28.67 -0.57 -7.43
CA THR A 630 -27.70 -0.76 -8.51
C THR A 630 -28.28 -0.38 -9.86
N ASP A 631 -27.45 0.20 -10.73
CA ASP A 631 -27.83 0.40 -12.13
C ASP A 631 -27.75 -0.90 -12.95
N GLU A 632 -28.06 -0.82 -14.25
CA GLU A 632 -28.05 -1.97 -15.17
C GLU A 632 -26.67 -2.63 -15.32
N SER A 633 -25.58 -1.93 -14.98
CA SER A 633 -24.22 -2.46 -15.00
C SER A 633 -23.86 -3.25 -13.74
N GLY A 634 -24.71 -3.20 -12.72
CA GLY A 634 -24.47 -3.77 -11.40
C GLY A 634 -23.61 -2.88 -10.50
N ALA A 635 -23.45 -1.60 -10.85
CA ALA A 635 -22.79 -0.61 -10.01
C ALA A 635 -23.74 -0.05 -8.97
N VAL A 636 -23.29 0.14 -7.72
CA VAL A 636 -24.06 0.84 -6.69
C VAL A 636 -24.23 2.31 -7.08
N VAL A 637 -25.47 2.81 -7.04
CA VAL A 637 -25.82 4.21 -7.38
C VAL A 637 -26.48 4.96 -6.22
N ASP A 638 -27.01 4.24 -5.24
CA ASP A 638 -27.51 4.78 -3.98
C ASP A 638 -27.46 3.67 -2.91
N ALA A 639 -27.42 4.05 -1.64
CA ALA A 639 -27.45 3.09 -0.55
C ALA A 639 -28.07 3.68 0.71
N THR A 640 -28.55 2.81 1.59
CA THR A 640 -28.94 3.20 2.94
C THR A 640 -28.46 2.19 3.96
N GLY A 641 -27.95 2.70 5.08
CA GLY A 641 -27.46 1.92 6.20
C GLY A 641 -28.30 2.13 7.46
N VAL A 642 -28.17 1.23 8.43
CA VAL A 642 -28.61 1.46 9.81
C VAL A 642 -27.80 0.61 10.79
N GLY A 643 -27.41 1.22 11.90
CA GLY A 643 -26.76 0.56 13.03
C GLY A 643 -27.74 0.21 14.15
N PHE A 644 -27.41 -0.82 14.92
CA PHE A 644 -28.08 -1.14 16.19
C PHE A 644 -27.04 -1.40 17.26
N TRP A 645 -27.18 -0.76 18.42
CA TRP A 645 -26.25 -0.89 19.53
C TRP A 645 -26.97 -1.25 20.83
N PHE A 646 -26.58 -2.37 21.45
CA PHE A 646 -27.18 -2.84 22.69
C PHE A 646 -26.14 -3.03 23.77
N GLU A 647 -26.47 -2.58 24.99
CA GLU A 647 -25.81 -3.06 26.19
C GLU A 647 -26.19 -4.52 26.45
N HIS A 648 -25.29 -5.30 27.04
CA HIS A 648 -25.55 -6.69 27.37
C HIS A 648 -26.45 -6.85 28.60
N ARG A 649 -27.75 -6.63 28.43
CA ARG A 649 -28.78 -6.76 29.47
C ARG A 649 -30.11 -7.25 28.91
N SER A 650 -31.06 -7.63 29.76
CA SER A 650 -32.41 -7.98 29.30
C SER A 650 -33.20 -6.73 28.88
N TYR A 651 -34.01 -6.86 27.83
CA TYR A 651 -34.85 -5.79 27.28
C TYR A 651 -36.31 -6.21 27.13
N SER A 652 -37.23 -5.31 27.47
CA SER A 652 -38.67 -5.44 27.21
C SER A 652 -39.19 -4.54 26.09
N ASP A 653 -38.38 -3.58 25.62
CA ASP A 653 -38.74 -2.63 24.58
C ASP A 653 -38.52 -3.19 23.14
N SER A 654 -38.97 -2.42 22.14
CA SER A 654 -38.66 -2.67 20.73
C SER A 654 -37.17 -2.41 20.44
N PHE A 655 -36.59 -3.21 19.53
CA PHE A 655 -35.21 -3.03 19.06
C PHE A 655 -35.01 -1.70 18.31
N GLU A 656 -36.07 -1.17 17.71
CA GLU A 656 -36.07 0.08 16.95
C GLU A 656 -35.59 1.29 17.77
N LYS A 657 -35.78 1.27 19.09
CA LYS A 657 -35.32 2.34 20.00
C LYS A 657 -33.79 2.40 20.15
N TYR A 658 -33.09 1.37 19.66
CA TYR A 658 -31.65 1.21 19.79
C TYR A 658 -30.95 1.30 18.43
N ALA A 659 -31.68 1.78 17.42
CA ALA A 659 -31.09 2.18 16.15
C ALA A 659 -30.21 3.42 16.36
N VAL A 660 -29.04 3.40 15.73
CA VAL A 660 -28.03 4.46 15.70
C VAL A 660 -27.46 4.52 14.28
N SER A 661 -26.74 5.58 13.93
CA SER A 661 -25.99 5.61 12.66
C SER A 661 -24.86 4.60 12.68
N ILE A 662 -24.39 4.20 11.49
CA ILE A 662 -23.22 3.34 11.35
C ILE A 662 -21.97 4.13 11.79
N ASP A 663 -21.86 5.41 11.37
CA ASP A 663 -20.88 6.39 11.88
C ASP A 663 -20.68 6.31 13.40
N GLN A 664 -21.78 6.23 14.15
CA GLN A 664 -21.72 6.23 15.61
C GLN A 664 -21.17 4.91 16.15
N ILE A 665 -21.44 3.80 15.47
CA ILE A 665 -20.88 2.49 15.81
C ILE A 665 -19.40 2.45 15.45
N GLU A 666 -18.99 3.03 14.31
CA GLU A 666 -17.58 3.18 13.95
C GLU A 666 -16.80 3.92 15.03
N GLU A 667 -17.32 5.07 15.48
CA GLU A 667 -16.72 5.85 16.57
C GLU A 667 -16.52 5.00 17.82
N TRP A 668 -17.48 4.11 18.13
CA TRP A 668 -17.39 3.25 19.32
C TRP A 668 -16.51 2.02 19.15
N THR A 669 -16.33 1.52 17.93
CA THR A 669 -15.62 0.26 17.67
C THR A 669 -14.23 0.43 17.07
N GLY A 670 -13.94 1.55 16.42
CA GLY A 670 -12.69 1.78 15.67
C GLY A 670 -12.59 0.96 14.37
N PHE A 671 -13.72 0.46 13.85
CA PHE A 671 -13.82 -0.17 12.54
C PHE A 671 -14.45 0.80 11.56
N ASP A 672 -14.19 0.58 10.28
CA ASP A 672 -14.78 1.27 9.14
C ASP A 672 -15.67 0.26 8.40
N TYR A 673 -16.98 0.44 8.41
CA TYR A 673 -17.96 -0.50 7.87
C TYR A 673 -18.44 -0.02 6.52
N PHE A 674 -18.59 -0.95 5.57
CA PHE A 674 -19.06 -0.63 4.23
C PHE A 674 -18.13 0.30 3.42
N HIS A 675 -16.88 0.46 3.86
CA HIS A 675 -15.77 1.21 3.24
C HIS A 675 -15.48 0.92 1.76
N ALA A 676 -16.11 -0.12 1.21
CA ALA A 676 -16.02 -0.49 -0.20
C ALA A 676 -17.09 0.19 -1.06
N LEU A 677 -18.02 0.96 -0.47
CA LEU A 677 -18.93 1.85 -1.19
C LEU A 677 -18.16 3.07 -1.72
N ASP A 678 -18.70 3.71 -2.76
CA ASP A 678 -18.25 5.06 -3.12
C ASP A 678 -18.46 6.01 -1.92
N ASP A 679 -17.45 6.78 -1.53
CA ASP A 679 -17.44 7.66 -0.34
C ASP A 679 -18.70 8.53 -0.20
N GLU A 680 -19.19 9.13 -1.31
CA GLU A 680 -20.41 9.96 -1.28
C GLU A 680 -21.68 9.15 -0.92
N ILE A 681 -21.75 7.91 -1.43
CA ILE A 681 -22.85 6.98 -1.16
C ILE A 681 -22.73 6.48 0.28
N GLU A 682 -21.53 6.09 0.69
CA GLU A 682 -21.24 5.66 2.06
C GLU A 682 -21.62 6.74 3.06
N LEU A 683 -21.08 7.96 2.93
CA LEU A 683 -21.32 9.07 3.84
C LEU A 683 -22.80 9.39 4.01
N THR A 684 -23.62 9.16 2.98
CA THR A 684 -25.07 9.33 3.06
C THR A 684 -25.75 8.10 3.69
N ALA A 685 -25.33 6.90 3.33
CA ALA A 685 -25.88 5.64 3.81
C ALA A 685 -25.65 5.44 5.32
N GLU A 686 -24.48 5.85 5.82
CA GLU A 686 -23.99 5.69 7.19
C GLU A 686 -24.79 6.51 8.23
N GLN A 687 -25.36 7.65 7.82
CA GLN A 687 -25.97 8.64 8.72
C GLN A 687 -27.34 8.24 9.27
N ASN A 688 -28.05 7.32 8.61
CA ASN A 688 -29.40 6.94 9.00
C ASN A 688 -29.40 6.17 10.34
N ASN A 689 -30.20 6.66 11.28
CA ASN A 689 -30.37 6.07 12.62
C ASN A 689 -31.80 5.55 12.87
N SER A 690 -32.60 5.40 11.82
CA SER A 690 -34.01 5.05 11.89
C SER A 690 -34.28 3.74 11.15
N TRP A 691 -34.65 2.70 11.91
CA TRP A 691 -35.11 1.43 11.34
C TRP A 691 -36.29 1.62 10.37
N ARG A 692 -37.19 2.56 10.69
CA ARG A 692 -38.37 2.80 9.88
C ARG A 692 -38.01 3.38 8.50
N GLU A 693 -37.02 4.25 8.45
CA GLU A 693 -36.52 4.85 7.21
C GLU A 693 -35.76 3.81 6.41
N PHE A 694 -34.83 3.09 7.05
CA PHE A 694 -34.08 1.98 6.44
C PHE A 694 -35.00 0.94 5.79
N LYS A 695 -36.10 0.59 6.46
CA LYS A 695 -37.05 -0.41 5.95
C LYS A 695 -37.89 0.12 4.79
N ALA A 696 -38.11 1.43 4.73
CA ALA A 696 -39.00 2.07 3.75
C ALA A 696 -38.27 2.53 2.47
N TRP A 697 -36.97 2.77 2.57
CA TRP A 697 -36.04 2.82 1.44
C TRP A 697 -36.03 1.45 0.76
#